data_AF-A0A9E5IC59-F1
#
_entry.id   AF-A0A9E5IC59-F1
#
_cell.length_a   1.000
_cell.length_b   1.000
_cell.length_c   1.000
_cell.angle_alpha   90.00
_cell.angle_beta   90.00
_cell.angle_gamma   90.00
#
_symmetry.space_group_name_H-M   'P 1'
#
loop_
_entity.id
_entity.type
_entity.pdbx_description
1 polymer ?
#
loop_
_entity_poly.entity_id
_entity_poly.type
_entity_poly.pdbx_seq_one_letter_code
_entity_poly.pdbx_strand_id
1 'polypeptide(L)'
;PPLLLAICLLLTVGMVTLYSASNQSFDRMETKLFNIGVAFAVMWLVANTPVTQMLRLAMPAYLVALALLVAVALFGDVRNGARRWLDLGVISLQPSELMRIALPLALAWYFDRYESTLRLHNFAIAAALFVLPVLLILRQPDLGTALLIASSGCYVLFLAGLPWKVIFALGAAAIAGLPLAWSLMHDYQRTRVMILLDPSQDPLGAGYHTIQSTIAVGSGGWFGKGWLEGTQTHLDFLPERTTDFIFAVYSEEFGLLGNVILLLLFLLVIGRGLMITVNAPSVFTRLVAGSVTMTFATYAFVNMGMVSGILPVVGVPLPLISYGGTALVSAFFGFGLLMSISTNRKLIKSWAKPGATAVIEHGANPGLVSHWTKVALEAIGEGILKKGTKREREDLIEQHLADSNYPKLAQATGVKVIHVSERDTQISSKPKEVGEFVNTWSVAGFHEEGTSPAEMGWGTHERRLPDEAQVHRFGPGTQICLGKMGMDTWVRSWIPSGEINGMVIRHGEAFTISDSLTVYDGENPIYRPTVHYAYLPCDAAIASLIEMKMNGYELPRKIRIMNDDIISGSDELGVLLMGHDLTGWWVGSRLSIQETRRLAPGQNATTLQVAASLLGAMFWMIKNPTQGVKVPDQLPHKEVLSVANPYLGEIISERTDWTPLKNRVEPFAKFGKPRPADEDKWLFETFLLV
;
A
#
# COMPACT_ATOMS: atom_id res chain seq x y z
N PRO A 1 -14.86 -15.95 -2.50
CA PRO A 1 -16.26 -16.43 -2.46
C PRO A 1 -17.28 -15.51 -3.16
N PRO A 2 -17.53 -14.26 -2.74
CA PRO A 2 -18.64 -13.46 -3.30
C PRO A 2 -18.41 -13.00 -4.74
N LEU A 3 -17.17 -12.70 -5.15
CA LEU A 3 -16.84 -12.33 -6.54
C LEU A 3 -17.14 -13.48 -7.52
N LEU A 4 -16.73 -14.70 -7.16
CA LEU A 4 -16.94 -15.89 -7.97
C LEU A 4 -18.44 -16.18 -8.16
N LEU A 5 -19.23 -16.06 -7.08
CA LEU A 5 -20.68 -16.26 -7.16
C LEU A 5 -21.34 -15.28 -8.13
N ALA A 6 -20.99 -14.00 -8.07
CA ALA A 6 -21.52 -12.98 -8.97
C ALA A 6 -21.12 -13.22 -10.44
N ILE A 7 -19.89 -13.67 -10.69
CA ILE A 7 -19.44 -14.08 -12.03
C ILE A 7 -20.27 -15.26 -12.55
N CYS A 8 -20.48 -16.29 -11.73
CA CYS A 8 -21.28 -17.46 -12.12
C CYS A 8 -22.74 -17.06 -12.43
N LEU A 9 -23.34 -16.16 -11.65
CA LEU A 9 -24.69 -15.65 -11.93
C LEU A 9 -24.76 -14.93 -13.29
N LEU A 10 -23.79 -14.06 -13.60
CA LEU A 10 -23.71 -13.41 -14.91
C LEU A 10 -23.53 -14.42 -16.05
N LEU A 11 -22.70 -15.45 -15.88
CA LEU A 11 -22.54 -16.50 -16.90
C LEU A 11 -23.84 -17.26 -17.14
N THR A 12 -24.61 -17.57 -16.08
CA THR A 12 -25.90 -18.23 -16.23
C THR A 12 -26.87 -17.37 -17.05
N VAL A 13 -26.95 -16.07 -16.75
CA VAL A 13 -27.75 -15.13 -17.56
C VAL A 13 -27.25 -15.12 -19.00
N GLY A 14 -25.93 -15.05 -19.21
CA GLY A 14 -25.30 -15.10 -20.53
C GLY A 14 -25.66 -16.34 -21.34
N MET A 15 -25.63 -17.52 -20.72
CA MET A 15 -26.00 -18.78 -21.36
C MET A 15 -27.47 -18.82 -21.77
N VAL A 16 -28.37 -18.35 -20.90
CA VAL A 16 -29.82 -18.29 -21.17
C VAL A 16 -30.11 -17.35 -22.34
N THR A 17 -29.48 -16.17 -22.37
CA THR A 17 -29.63 -15.20 -23.47
C THR A 17 -29.00 -15.72 -24.75
N LEU A 18 -27.82 -16.35 -24.69
CA LEU A 18 -27.14 -16.88 -25.87
C LEU A 18 -27.94 -18.00 -26.54
N TYR A 19 -28.58 -18.88 -25.76
CA TYR A 19 -29.43 -19.94 -26.32
C TYR A 19 -30.58 -19.35 -27.16
N SER A 20 -31.22 -18.29 -26.66
CA SER A 20 -32.25 -17.59 -27.42
C SER A 20 -31.68 -16.87 -28.64
N ALA A 21 -30.63 -16.06 -28.45
CA ALA A 21 -29.97 -15.29 -29.49
C ALA A 21 -29.35 -16.13 -30.62
N SER A 22 -29.14 -17.43 -30.40
CA SER A 22 -28.59 -18.37 -31.39
C SER A 22 -29.66 -19.25 -32.05
N ASN A 23 -30.95 -18.90 -31.92
CA ASN A 23 -32.08 -19.70 -32.43
C ASN A 23 -32.02 -21.16 -31.94
N GLN A 24 -31.75 -21.35 -30.64
CA GLN A 24 -31.72 -22.67 -30.00
C GLN A 24 -30.61 -23.60 -30.54
N SER A 25 -29.51 -23.02 -31.03
CA SER A 25 -28.34 -23.78 -31.52
C SER A 25 -27.53 -24.38 -30.37
N PHE A 26 -27.55 -25.71 -30.26
CA PHE A 26 -26.73 -26.45 -29.30
C PHE A 26 -25.23 -26.31 -29.58
N ASP A 27 -24.80 -26.29 -30.85
CA ASP A 27 -23.38 -26.17 -31.23
C ASP A 27 -22.74 -24.88 -30.69
N ARG A 28 -23.47 -23.75 -30.72
CA ARG A 28 -22.98 -22.48 -30.16
C ARG A 28 -22.92 -22.52 -28.64
N MET A 29 -23.84 -23.20 -27.98
CA MET A 29 -23.77 -23.41 -26.53
C MET A 29 -22.58 -24.27 -26.13
N GLU A 30 -22.34 -25.39 -26.83
CA GLU A 30 -21.21 -26.28 -26.57
C GLU A 30 -19.88 -25.54 -26.69
N THR A 31 -19.73 -24.75 -27.77
CA THR A 31 -18.52 -23.93 -27.95
C THR A 31 -18.36 -22.88 -26.84
N LYS A 32 -19.45 -22.26 -26.41
CA LYS A 32 -19.43 -21.29 -25.30
C LYS A 32 -19.04 -21.96 -23.98
N LEU A 33 -19.59 -23.14 -23.68
CA LEU A 33 -19.26 -23.92 -22.49
C LEU A 33 -17.79 -24.33 -22.48
N PHE A 34 -17.25 -24.77 -23.63
CA PHE A 34 -15.83 -25.05 -23.77
C PHE A 34 -14.97 -23.81 -23.46
N ASN A 35 -15.32 -22.66 -24.05
CA ASN A 35 -14.63 -21.40 -23.77
C ASN A 35 -14.73 -20.96 -22.31
N ILE A 36 -15.88 -21.19 -21.66
CA ILE A 36 -16.05 -20.96 -20.21
C ILE A 36 -15.12 -21.87 -19.41
N GLY A 37 -15.02 -23.16 -19.77
CA GLY A 37 -14.10 -24.11 -19.13
C GLY A 37 -12.64 -23.66 -19.23
N VAL A 38 -12.20 -23.25 -20.42
CA VAL A 38 -10.85 -22.69 -20.63
C VAL A 38 -10.65 -21.41 -19.82
N ALA A 39 -11.62 -20.50 -19.82
CA ALA A 39 -11.56 -19.25 -19.06
C ALA A 39 -11.46 -19.51 -17.54
N PHE A 40 -12.21 -20.47 -17.00
CA PHE A 40 -12.12 -20.90 -15.60
C PHE A 40 -10.75 -21.47 -15.26
N ALA A 41 -10.18 -22.30 -16.14
CA ALA A 41 -8.83 -22.85 -15.95
C ALA A 41 -7.78 -21.73 -15.89
N VAL A 42 -7.85 -20.74 -16.80
CA VAL A 42 -6.98 -19.56 -16.79
C VAL A 42 -7.16 -18.75 -15.51
N MET A 43 -8.40 -18.45 -15.10
CA MET A 43 -8.68 -17.73 -13.86
C MET A 43 -8.11 -18.46 -12.65
N TRP A 44 -8.27 -19.78 -12.57
CA TRP A 44 -7.75 -20.60 -11.48
C TRP A 44 -6.22 -20.58 -11.43
N LEU A 45 -5.54 -20.75 -12.57
CA LEU A 45 -4.07 -20.68 -12.64
C LEU A 45 -3.55 -19.31 -12.17
N VAL A 46 -4.14 -18.22 -12.68
CA VAL A 46 -3.75 -16.86 -12.32
C VAL A 46 -4.06 -16.56 -10.86
N ALA A 47 -5.21 -17.00 -10.34
CA ALA A 47 -5.60 -16.81 -8.94
C ALA A 47 -4.63 -17.50 -7.96
N ASN A 48 -4.01 -18.60 -8.36
CA ASN A 48 -3.01 -19.31 -7.56
C ASN A 48 -1.57 -18.84 -7.81
N THR A 49 -1.35 -17.91 -8.75
CA THR A 49 -0.01 -17.37 -9.01
C THR A 49 0.33 -16.28 -7.97
N PRO A 50 1.49 -16.33 -7.30
CA PRO A 50 1.90 -15.30 -6.36
C PRO A 50 2.05 -13.93 -7.03
N VAL A 51 1.59 -12.88 -6.34
CA VAL A 51 1.71 -11.48 -6.81
C VAL A 51 3.15 -11.09 -7.13
N THR A 52 4.14 -11.65 -6.43
CA THR A 52 5.57 -11.39 -6.68
C THR A 52 6.02 -11.87 -8.07
N GLN A 53 5.45 -12.95 -8.59
CA GLN A 53 5.74 -13.42 -9.95
C GLN A 53 5.07 -12.52 -10.98
N MET A 54 3.83 -12.06 -10.71
CA MET A 54 3.14 -11.10 -11.57
C MET A 54 3.93 -9.80 -11.71
N LEU A 55 4.50 -9.30 -10.60
CA LEU A 55 5.36 -8.11 -10.59
C LEU A 55 6.61 -8.33 -11.47
N ARG A 56 7.27 -9.50 -11.38
CA ARG A 56 8.45 -9.81 -12.20
C ARG A 56 8.13 -9.93 -13.69
N LEU A 57 6.95 -10.44 -14.02
CA LEU A 57 6.51 -10.67 -15.40
C LEU A 57 5.87 -9.43 -16.05
N ALA A 58 5.51 -8.39 -15.29
CA ALA A 58 4.81 -7.21 -15.78
C ALA A 58 5.48 -6.54 -17.00
N MET A 59 6.76 -6.15 -16.87
CA MET A 59 7.50 -5.51 -17.96
C MET A 59 7.82 -6.48 -19.12
N PRO A 60 8.31 -7.72 -18.88
CA PRO A 60 8.47 -8.69 -19.95
C PRO A 60 7.20 -8.93 -20.76
N ALA A 61 6.05 -9.10 -20.10
CA ALA A 61 4.76 -9.30 -20.76
C ALA A 61 4.38 -8.09 -21.63
N TYR A 62 4.62 -6.86 -21.16
CA TYR A 62 4.39 -5.65 -21.94
C TYR A 62 5.27 -5.57 -23.16
N LEU A 63 6.58 -5.84 -23.04
CA LEU A 63 7.50 -5.80 -24.18
C LEU A 63 7.16 -6.86 -25.22
N VAL A 64 6.78 -8.07 -24.79
CA VAL A 64 6.31 -9.13 -25.70
C VAL A 64 5.02 -8.71 -26.39
N ALA A 65 4.03 -8.20 -25.66
CA ALA A 65 2.77 -7.73 -26.22
C ALA A 65 2.98 -6.59 -27.22
N LEU A 66 3.90 -5.66 -26.93
CA LEU A 66 4.25 -4.55 -27.81
C LEU A 66 4.93 -5.04 -29.09
N ALA A 67 5.88 -5.98 -28.97
CA ALA A 67 6.54 -6.60 -30.12
C ALA A 67 5.51 -7.32 -31.02
N LEU A 68 4.53 -8.02 -30.44
CA LEU A 68 3.45 -8.66 -31.19
C LEU A 68 2.53 -7.64 -31.88
N LEU A 69 2.24 -6.49 -31.27
CA LEU A 69 1.48 -5.41 -31.94
C LEU A 69 2.24 -4.84 -33.14
N VAL A 70 3.55 -4.67 -33.02
CA VAL A 70 4.40 -4.27 -34.16
C VAL A 70 4.41 -5.35 -35.23
N ALA A 71 4.48 -6.63 -34.84
CA ALA A 71 4.42 -7.74 -35.77
C ALA A 71 3.08 -7.78 -36.55
N VAL A 72 1.93 -7.49 -35.93
CA VAL A 72 0.65 -7.34 -36.66
C VAL A 72 0.73 -6.22 -37.69
N ALA A 73 1.34 -5.08 -37.33
CA ALA A 73 1.45 -3.94 -38.24
C ALA A 73 2.30 -4.27 -39.48
N LEU A 74 3.26 -5.18 -39.38
CA LEU A 74 4.16 -5.59 -40.47
C LEU A 74 3.66 -6.82 -41.24
N PHE A 75 3.19 -7.85 -40.53
CA PHE A 75 2.92 -9.19 -41.03
C PHE A 75 1.49 -9.71 -40.77
N GLY A 76 0.62 -8.92 -40.12
CA GLY A 76 -0.74 -9.36 -39.79
C GLY A 76 -1.61 -9.67 -41.00
N ASP A 77 -2.58 -10.54 -40.82
CA ASP A 77 -3.59 -10.89 -41.83
C ASP A 77 -4.71 -9.85 -41.87
N VAL A 78 -5.20 -9.56 -43.09
CA VAL A 78 -6.38 -8.72 -43.30
C VAL A 78 -7.62 -9.62 -43.34
N ARG A 79 -8.45 -9.57 -42.31
CA ARG A 79 -9.75 -10.26 -42.26
C ARG A 79 -10.86 -9.22 -42.09
N ASN A 80 -11.92 -9.30 -42.90
CA ASN A 80 -13.05 -8.36 -42.90
C ASN A 80 -12.62 -6.87 -42.98
N GLY A 81 -11.57 -6.57 -43.76
CA GLY A 81 -11.07 -5.20 -43.94
C GLY A 81 -10.19 -4.64 -42.83
N ALA A 82 -9.84 -5.42 -41.79
CA ALA A 82 -8.98 -4.98 -40.70
C ALA A 82 -7.77 -5.92 -40.47
N ARG A 83 -6.59 -5.32 -40.23
CA ARG A 83 -5.33 -6.01 -39.95
C ARG A 83 -5.11 -6.15 -38.44
N ARG A 84 -5.71 -7.17 -37.82
CA ARG A 84 -5.76 -7.34 -36.34
C ARG A 84 -5.20 -8.66 -35.82
N TRP A 85 -4.99 -9.63 -36.71
CA TRP A 85 -4.69 -11.01 -36.33
C TRP A 85 -3.30 -11.41 -36.84
N LEU A 86 -2.58 -12.17 -36.02
CA LEU A 86 -1.39 -12.90 -36.44
C LEU A 86 -1.75 -14.37 -36.55
N ASP A 87 -1.61 -14.93 -37.75
CA ASP A 87 -1.72 -16.35 -37.96
C ASP A 87 -0.37 -17.01 -37.66
N LEU A 88 -0.32 -17.82 -36.60
CA LEU A 88 0.85 -18.58 -36.19
C LEU A 88 0.83 -20.00 -36.79
N GLY A 89 -0.02 -20.25 -37.79
CA GLY A 89 -0.20 -21.52 -38.49
C GLY A 89 -1.10 -22.51 -37.76
N VAL A 90 -1.04 -22.56 -36.43
CA VAL A 90 -1.87 -23.45 -35.59
C VAL A 90 -2.95 -22.67 -34.84
N ILE A 91 -2.67 -21.42 -34.49
CA ILE A 91 -3.57 -20.53 -33.75
C ILE A 91 -3.53 -19.12 -34.34
N SER A 92 -4.70 -18.46 -34.35
CA SER A 92 -4.84 -17.05 -34.72
C SER A 92 -4.89 -16.22 -33.43
N LEU A 93 -3.84 -15.45 -33.15
CA LEU A 93 -3.74 -14.63 -31.94
C LEU A 93 -4.08 -13.17 -32.25
N GLN A 94 -4.80 -12.51 -31.34
CA GLN A 94 -5.04 -11.07 -31.38
C GLN A 94 -4.18 -10.38 -30.30
N PRO A 95 -3.02 -9.77 -30.64
CA PRO A 95 -2.09 -9.23 -29.64
C PRO A 95 -2.63 -8.10 -28.78
N SER A 96 -3.65 -7.38 -29.25
CA SER A 96 -4.32 -6.34 -28.45
C SER A 96 -5.03 -6.89 -27.22
N GLU A 97 -5.49 -8.15 -27.24
CA GLU A 97 -6.02 -8.84 -26.05
C GLU A 97 -4.94 -9.01 -24.96
N LEU A 98 -3.72 -9.38 -25.36
CA LEU A 98 -2.58 -9.50 -24.43
C LEU A 98 -2.16 -8.12 -23.89
N MET A 99 -2.12 -7.10 -24.75
CA MET A 99 -1.77 -5.74 -24.35
C MET A 99 -2.74 -5.16 -23.32
N ARG A 100 -4.04 -5.52 -23.40
CA ARG A 100 -5.06 -5.08 -22.43
C ARG A 100 -4.76 -5.51 -20.99
N ILE A 101 -4.04 -6.60 -20.82
CA ILE A 101 -3.61 -7.09 -19.51
C ILE A 101 -2.21 -6.57 -19.17
N ALA A 102 -1.30 -6.59 -20.15
CA ALA A 102 0.10 -6.26 -19.95
C ALA A 102 0.34 -4.78 -19.64
N LEU A 103 -0.41 -3.87 -20.27
CA LEU A 103 -0.30 -2.42 -20.06
C LEU A 103 -0.55 -2.01 -18.60
N PRO A 104 -1.71 -2.34 -17.97
CA PRO A 104 -1.94 -1.94 -16.59
C PRO A 104 -0.96 -2.59 -15.61
N LEU A 105 -0.50 -3.82 -15.88
CA LEU A 105 0.56 -4.46 -15.10
C LEU A 105 1.89 -3.69 -15.18
N ALA A 106 2.33 -3.31 -16.39
CA ALA A 106 3.58 -2.59 -16.59
C ALA A 106 3.54 -1.17 -16.01
N LEU A 107 2.44 -0.44 -16.19
CA LEU A 107 2.27 0.88 -15.58
C LEU A 107 2.25 0.80 -14.06
N ALA A 108 1.53 -0.18 -13.49
CA ALA A 108 1.51 -0.39 -12.06
C ALA A 108 2.90 -0.76 -11.51
N TRP A 109 3.66 -1.61 -12.23
CA TRP A 109 5.05 -1.94 -11.88
C TRP A 109 5.95 -0.71 -11.91
N TYR A 110 5.79 0.15 -12.91
CA TYR A 110 6.56 1.38 -13.03
C TYR A 110 6.32 2.31 -11.85
N PHE A 111 5.05 2.54 -11.48
CA PHE A 111 4.72 3.41 -10.35
C PHE A 111 5.12 2.83 -8.99
N ASP A 112 4.99 1.52 -8.79
CA ASP A 112 5.45 0.82 -7.58
C ASP A 112 6.96 1.01 -7.35
N ARG A 113 7.77 1.03 -8.42
CA ARG A 113 9.22 1.24 -8.33
C ARG A 113 9.64 2.66 -7.91
N TYR A 114 8.81 3.67 -8.18
CA TYR A 114 9.13 5.08 -7.93
C TYR A 114 8.21 5.73 -6.88
N GLU A 115 7.52 4.92 -6.06
CA GLU A 115 6.52 5.38 -5.08
C GLU A 115 7.04 6.52 -4.19
N SER A 116 8.27 6.41 -3.69
CA SER A 116 8.90 7.40 -2.79
C SER A 116 9.41 8.67 -3.47
N THR A 117 9.47 8.72 -4.81
CA THR A 117 10.07 9.82 -5.58
C THR A 117 9.23 10.24 -6.79
N LEU A 118 7.90 10.16 -6.66
CA LEU A 118 6.95 10.53 -7.72
C LEU A 118 7.12 11.99 -8.15
N ARG A 119 7.71 12.20 -9.33
CA ARG A 119 7.85 13.51 -10.00
C ARG A 119 7.06 13.54 -11.31
N LEU A 120 6.81 14.73 -11.85
CA LEU A 120 6.08 14.92 -13.12
C LEU A 120 6.73 14.17 -14.30
N HIS A 121 8.06 14.05 -14.30
CA HIS A 121 8.79 13.25 -15.29
C HIS A 121 8.40 11.76 -15.28
N ASN A 122 8.07 11.19 -14.12
CA ASN A 122 7.63 9.80 -14.03
C ASN A 122 6.27 9.60 -14.72
N PHE A 123 5.38 10.58 -14.60
CA PHE A 123 4.11 10.59 -15.33
C PHE A 123 4.32 10.75 -16.85
N ALA A 124 5.33 11.51 -17.29
CA ALA A 124 5.66 11.63 -18.71
C ALA A 124 6.15 10.30 -19.32
N ILE A 125 7.02 9.56 -18.60
CA ILE A 125 7.45 8.21 -19.02
C ILE A 125 6.27 7.24 -19.04
N ALA A 126 5.45 7.22 -17.98
CA ALA A 126 4.26 6.38 -17.92
C ALA A 126 3.28 6.72 -19.06
N ALA A 127 3.11 8.01 -19.39
CA ALA A 127 2.31 8.45 -20.53
C ALA A 127 2.90 7.96 -21.87
N ALA A 128 4.22 7.91 -22.03
CA ALA A 128 4.84 7.34 -23.24
C ALA A 128 4.59 5.83 -23.36
N LEU A 129 4.76 5.07 -22.27
CA LEU A 129 4.46 3.63 -22.20
C LEU A 129 2.98 3.33 -22.50
N PHE A 130 2.11 4.26 -22.13
CA PHE A 130 0.68 4.23 -22.39
C PHE A 130 0.29 4.57 -23.83
N VAL A 131 0.75 5.71 -24.34
CA VAL A 131 0.35 6.25 -25.66
C VAL A 131 0.83 5.36 -26.80
N LEU A 132 2.04 4.79 -26.68
CA LEU A 132 2.66 3.98 -27.73
C LEU A 132 1.77 2.80 -28.19
N PRO A 133 1.32 1.87 -27.33
CA PRO A 133 0.45 0.77 -27.74
C PRO A 133 -0.93 1.25 -28.22
N VAL A 134 -1.50 2.31 -27.64
CA VAL A 134 -2.80 2.85 -28.07
C VAL A 134 -2.72 3.34 -29.51
N LEU A 135 -1.67 4.06 -29.89
CA LEU A 135 -1.46 4.54 -31.26
C LEU A 135 -1.28 3.39 -32.25
N LEU A 136 -0.57 2.32 -31.88
CA LEU A 136 -0.39 1.14 -32.73
C LEU A 136 -1.72 0.44 -33.01
N ILE A 137 -2.61 0.34 -32.01
CA ILE A 137 -3.91 -0.32 -32.15
C ILE A 137 -4.90 0.55 -32.94
N LEU A 138 -4.85 1.88 -32.77
CA LEU A 138 -5.62 2.80 -33.60
C LEU A 138 -5.26 2.69 -35.10
N ARG A 139 -3.99 2.38 -35.41
CA ARG A 139 -3.56 2.07 -36.79
C ARG A 139 -4.01 0.71 -37.31
N GLN A 140 -4.50 -0.20 -36.45
CA GLN A 140 -5.02 -1.54 -36.79
C GLN A 140 -6.55 -1.54 -37.01
N PRO A 141 -7.09 -0.44 -37.55
CA PRO A 141 -8.48 0.01 -37.44
C PRO A 141 -9.34 -0.58 -36.30
N ASP A 142 -8.84 -0.71 -35.07
CA ASP A 142 -9.56 -1.33 -33.94
C ASP A 142 -9.92 -0.30 -32.85
N LEU A 143 -10.94 0.51 -33.13
CA LEU A 143 -11.35 1.62 -32.25
C LEU A 143 -11.88 1.14 -30.89
N GLY A 144 -12.64 0.04 -30.87
CA GLY A 144 -13.21 -0.52 -29.65
C GLY A 144 -12.13 -0.99 -28.69
N THR A 145 -11.17 -1.78 -29.18
CA THR A 145 -10.06 -2.27 -28.36
C THR A 145 -9.11 -1.14 -27.94
N ALA A 146 -8.85 -0.17 -28.83
CA ALA A 146 -8.05 1.01 -28.49
C ALA A 146 -8.67 1.81 -27.34
N LEU A 147 -9.99 2.03 -27.34
CA LEU A 147 -10.70 2.75 -26.29
C LEU A 147 -10.54 2.07 -24.92
N LEU A 148 -10.60 0.75 -24.87
CA LEU A 148 -10.55 -0.02 -23.62
C LEU A 148 -9.14 -0.13 -23.05
N ILE A 149 -8.14 -0.25 -23.92
CA ILE A 149 -6.75 -0.20 -23.50
C ILE A 149 -6.41 1.22 -23.06
N ALA A 150 -6.91 2.24 -23.78
CA ALA A 150 -6.78 3.63 -23.40
C ALA A 150 -7.38 3.90 -22.01
N SER A 151 -8.61 3.41 -21.74
CA SER A 151 -9.25 3.57 -20.44
C SER A 151 -8.45 2.87 -19.33
N SER A 152 -7.96 1.64 -19.57
CA SER A 152 -7.16 0.90 -18.59
C SER A 152 -5.89 1.65 -18.15
N GLY A 153 -5.17 2.26 -19.09
CA GLY A 153 -3.98 3.07 -18.80
C GLY A 153 -4.32 4.39 -18.11
N CYS A 154 -5.38 5.08 -18.55
CA CYS A 154 -5.88 6.29 -17.88
C CYS A 154 -6.26 6.01 -16.42
N TYR A 155 -6.90 4.87 -16.14
CA TYR A 155 -7.23 4.48 -14.77
C TYR A 155 -5.98 4.25 -13.92
N VAL A 156 -4.92 3.63 -14.45
CA VAL A 156 -3.66 3.50 -13.70
C VAL A 156 -3.05 4.87 -13.41
N LEU A 157 -2.97 5.76 -14.41
CA LEU A 157 -2.44 7.12 -14.22
C LEU A 157 -3.23 7.91 -13.18
N PHE A 158 -4.56 7.84 -13.25
CA PHE A 158 -5.45 8.48 -12.28
C PHE A 158 -5.25 7.91 -10.87
N LEU A 159 -5.29 6.60 -10.72
CA LEU A 159 -5.14 5.93 -9.42
C LEU A 159 -3.73 6.07 -8.84
N ALA A 160 -2.71 6.29 -9.67
CA ALA A 160 -1.33 6.60 -9.25
C ALA A 160 -1.17 8.04 -8.72
N GLY A 161 -2.22 8.87 -8.75
CA GLY A 161 -2.20 10.21 -8.15
C GLY A 161 -1.92 11.33 -9.14
N LEU A 162 -2.22 11.17 -10.44
CA LEU A 162 -2.09 12.26 -11.41
C LEU A 162 -2.95 13.47 -10.96
N PRO A 163 -2.40 14.70 -10.89
CA PRO A 163 -3.13 15.85 -10.37
C PRO A 163 -4.39 16.15 -11.20
N TRP A 164 -5.51 16.47 -10.52
CA TRP A 164 -6.79 16.85 -11.17
C TRP A 164 -6.63 17.97 -12.20
N LYS A 165 -5.74 18.93 -11.97
CA LYS A 165 -5.43 20.00 -12.94
C LYS A 165 -4.94 19.44 -14.28
N VAL A 166 -4.09 18.42 -14.26
CA VAL A 166 -3.55 17.79 -15.47
C VAL A 166 -4.65 17.00 -16.18
N ILE A 167 -5.51 16.30 -15.43
CA ILE A 167 -6.64 15.56 -16.00
C ILE A 167 -7.62 16.51 -16.69
N PHE A 168 -8.01 17.61 -16.04
CA PHE A 168 -8.87 18.61 -16.66
C PHE A 168 -8.20 19.30 -17.85
N ALA A 169 -6.89 19.58 -17.79
CA ALA A 169 -6.16 20.13 -18.91
C ALA A 169 -6.12 19.16 -20.12
N LEU A 170 -5.87 17.87 -19.89
CA LEU A 170 -5.89 16.83 -20.93
C LEU A 170 -7.29 16.64 -21.49
N GLY A 171 -8.33 16.66 -20.64
CA GLY A 171 -9.72 16.59 -21.08
C GLY A 171 -10.12 17.79 -21.94
N ALA A 172 -9.75 19.00 -21.51
CA ALA A 172 -9.96 20.22 -22.28
C ALA A 172 -9.20 20.21 -23.61
N ALA A 173 -7.95 19.72 -23.62
CA ALA A 173 -7.16 19.55 -24.84
C ALA A 173 -7.77 18.51 -25.79
N ALA A 174 -8.29 17.40 -25.28
CA ALA A 174 -8.98 16.39 -26.08
C ALA A 174 -10.26 16.95 -26.73
N ILE A 175 -11.05 17.72 -25.98
CA ILE A 175 -12.26 18.41 -26.49
C ILE A 175 -11.88 19.47 -27.53
N ALA A 176 -10.89 20.32 -27.23
CA ALA A 176 -10.39 21.33 -28.15
C ALA A 176 -9.76 20.73 -29.42
N GLY A 177 -9.25 19.51 -29.33
CA GLY A 177 -8.72 18.74 -30.45
C GLY A 177 -9.78 18.06 -31.33
N LEU A 178 -11.06 18.02 -30.92
CA LEU A 178 -12.13 17.39 -31.70
C LEU A 178 -12.25 17.91 -33.14
N PRO A 179 -12.14 19.22 -33.44
CA PRO A 179 -12.17 19.71 -34.83
C PRO A 179 -11.00 19.19 -35.67
N LEU A 180 -9.80 19.12 -35.09
CA LEU A 180 -8.63 18.55 -35.75
C LEU A 180 -8.79 17.05 -35.96
N ALA A 181 -9.25 16.32 -34.94
CA ALA A 181 -9.57 14.90 -35.04
C ALA A 181 -10.60 14.65 -36.15
N TRP A 182 -11.68 15.45 -36.21
CA TRP A 182 -12.68 15.36 -37.28
C TRP A 182 -12.07 15.54 -38.67
N SER A 183 -11.16 16.50 -38.85
CA SER A 183 -10.47 16.72 -40.13
C SER A 183 -9.55 15.56 -40.54
N LEU A 184 -9.01 14.81 -39.57
CA LEU A 184 -8.10 13.69 -39.77
C LEU A 184 -8.80 12.32 -39.83
N MET A 185 -10.07 12.26 -39.40
CA MET A 185 -10.86 11.03 -39.41
C MET A 185 -11.12 10.55 -40.84
N HIS A 186 -11.01 9.24 -41.04
CA HIS A 186 -11.42 8.59 -42.28
C HIS A 186 -12.94 8.71 -42.47
N ASP A 187 -13.41 8.64 -43.72
CA ASP A 187 -14.83 8.81 -44.05
C ASP A 187 -15.73 7.85 -43.26
N TYR A 188 -15.33 6.58 -43.12
CA TYR A 188 -16.09 5.60 -42.32
C TYR A 188 -16.24 5.98 -40.84
N GLN A 189 -15.26 6.68 -40.25
CA GLN A 189 -15.30 7.09 -38.85
C GLN A 189 -16.26 8.27 -38.67
N ARG A 190 -16.26 9.21 -39.62
CA ARG A 190 -17.22 10.33 -39.65
C ARG A 190 -18.65 9.82 -39.82
N THR A 191 -18.85 8.87 -40.73
CA THR A 191 -20.16 8.23 -40.96
C THR A 191 -20.71 7.61 -39.68
N ARG A 192 -19.89 6.95 -38.85
CA ARG A 192 -20.34 6.40 -37.55
C ARG A 192 -20.80 7.47 -36.55
N VAL A 193 -20.15 8.64 -36.53
CA VAL A 193 -20.56 9.75 -35.65
C VAL A 193 -21.85 10.40 -36.17
N MET A 194 -21.96 10.61 -37.48
CA MET A 194 -23.18 11.17 -38.09
C MET A 194 -24.39 10.25 -37.88
N ILE A 195 -24.20 8.94 -38.05
CA ILE A 195 -25.25 7.94 -37.82
C ILE A 195 -25.66 7.84 -36.35
N LEU A 196 -24.77 8.13 -35.40
CA LEU A 196 -25.15 8.22 -33.99
C LEU A 196 -26.11 9.40 -33.74
N LEU A 197 -25.84 10.55 -34.36
CA LEU A 197 -26.66 11.76 -34.21
C LEU A 197 -27.99 11.66 -34.96
N ASP A 198 -27.96 11.06 -36.15
CA ASP A 198 -29.13 10.84 -36.99
C ASP A 198 -29.02 9.49 -37.72
N PRO A 199 -29.51 8.41 -37.11
CA PRO A 199 -29.52 7.08 -37.72
C PRO A 199 -30.34 7.01 -39.02
N SER A 200 -31.25 7.96 -39.25
CA SER A 200 -32.16 7.96 -40.40
C SER A 200 -31.52 8.39 -41.72
N GLN A 201 -30.27 8.87 -41.68
CA GLN A 201 -29.51 9.24 -42.88
C GLN A 201 -29.07 8.04 -43.71
N ASP A 202 -28.91 6.88 -43.07
CA ASP A 202 -28.62 5.61 -43.73
C ASP A 202 -29.40 4.46 -43.08
N PRO A 203 -30.74 4.40 -43.29
CA PRO A 203 -31.61 3.43 -42.63
C PRO A 203 -31.38 1.99 -43.09
N LEU A 204 -30.73 1.78 -44.24
CA LEU A 204 -30.48 0.46 -44.85
C LEU A 204 -29.02 0.00 -44.72
N GLY A 205 -28.09 0.91 -44.39
CA GLY A 205 -26.68 0.61 -44.19
C GLY A 205 -26.26 0.68 -42.73
N ALA A 206 -25.35 1.59 -42.37
CA ALA A 206 -24.75 1.60 -41.04
C ALA A 206 -25.69 2.09 -39.93
N GLY A 207 -26.78 2.80 -40.26
CA GLY A 207 -27.83 3.21 -39.32
C GLY A 207 -28.86 2.12 -39.02
N TYR A 208 -28.98 1.12 -39.90
CA TYR A 208 -29.91 0.01 -39.74
C TYR A 208 -29.73 -0.72 -38.40
N HIS A 209 -28.49 -1.05 -38.04
CA HIS A 209 -28.18 -1.79 -36.80
C HIS A 209 -28.57 -1.00 -35.55
N THR A 210 -28.28 0.30 -35.53
CA THR A 210 -28.63 1.19 -34.41
C THR A 210 -30.14 1.29 -34.26
N ILE A 211 -30.87 1.50 -35.37
CA ILE A 211 -32.34 1.61 -35.37
C ILE A 211 -32.97 0.32 -34.86
N GLN A 212 -32.57 -0.84 -35.40
CA GLN A 212 -33.15 -2.13 -34.98
C GLN A 212 -32.82 -2.46 -33.52
N SER A 213 -31.62 -2.10 -33.06
CA SER A 213 -31.23 -2.28 -31.66
C SER A 213 -32.10 -1.44 -30.73
N THR A 214 -32.32 -0.17 -31.05
CA THR A 214 -33.19 0.72 -30.26
C THR A 214 -34.65 0.25 -30.27
N ILE A 215 -35.16 -0.23 -31.41
CA ILE A 215 -36.52 -0.79 -31.51
C ILE A 215 -36.64 -2.06 -30.66
N ALA A 216 -35.66 -2.97 -30.71
CA ALA A 216 -35.67 -4.19 -29.91
C ALA A 216 -35.71 -3.88 -28.41
N VAL A 217 -34.81 -2.99 -27.95
CA VAL A 217 -34.77 -2.52 -26.55
C VAL A 217 -36.09 -1.86 -26.15
N GLY A 218 -36.65 -0.99 -26.99
CA GLY A 218 -37.93 -0.33 -26.72
C GLY A 218 -39.13 -1.28 -26.69
N SER A 219 -39.13 -2.31 -27.53
CA SER A 219 -40.23 -3.25 -27.67
C SER A 219 -40.36 -4.23 -26.50
N GLY A 220 -39.33 -4.36 -25.65
CA GLY A 220 -39.37 -5.18 -24.43
C GLY A 220 -40.27 -4.59 -23.33
N GLY A 221 -40.55 -3.28 -23.35
CA GLY A 221 -41.38 -2.65 -22.30
C GLY A 221 -40.87 -2.91 -20.87
N TRP A 222 -41.77 -3.00 -19.89
CA TRP A 222 -41.39 -3.19 -18.49
C TRP A 222 -40.95 -4.62 -18.15
N PHE A 223 -41.61 -5.63 -18.73
CA PHE A 223 -41.47 -7.04 -18.34
C PHE A 223 -40.85 -7.94 -19.41
N GLY A 224 -40.60 -7.42 -20.61
CA GLY A 224 -40.11 -8.19 -21.75
C GLY A 224 -41.23 -8.84 -22.53
N LYS A 225 -40.90 -9.37 -23.71
CA LYS A 225 -41.82 -10.18 -24.53
C LYS A 225 -41.93 -11.63 -24.06
N GLY A 226 -41.00 -12.10 -23.23
CA GLY A 226 -40.84 -13.50 -22.84
C GLY A 226 -39.61 -14.11 -23.47
N TRP A 227 -39.01 -15.08 -22.78
CA TRP A 227 -37.84 -15.82 -23.27
C TRP A 227 -38.22 -16.62 -24.53
N LEU A 228 -37.40 -16.53 -25.59
CA LEU A 228 -37.65 -17.10 -26.94
C LEU A 228 -38.79 -16.45 -27.76
N GLU A 229 -39.38 -15.35 -27.28
CA GLU A 229 -40.47 -14.64 -27.97
C GLU A 229 -39.99 -13.31 -28.61
N GLY A 230 -38.67 -13.14 -28.76
CA GLY A 230 -38.05 -11.95 -29.33
C GLY A 230 -38.27 -11.83 -30.84
N THR A 231 -39.14 -10.93 -31.27
CA THR A 231 -39.49 -10.77 -32.69
C THR A 231 -38.33 -10.20 -33.53
N GLN A 232 -37.60 -9.21 -33.01
CA GLN A 232 -36.45 -8.62 -33.71
C GLN A 232 -35.25 -9.58 -33.68
N THR A 233 -35.16 -10.33 -32.59
CA THR A 233 -34.16 -11.38 -32.41
C THR A 233 -34.36 -12.50 -33.42
N HIS A 234 -35.50 -13.18 -33.48
CA HIS A 234 -35.66 -14.42 -34.27
C HIS A 234 -35.82 -14.22 -35.78
N LEU A 235 -36.23 -13.03 -36.24
CA LEU A 235 -36.39 -12.71 -37.66
C LEU A 235 -35.10 -12.20 -38.34
N ASP A 236 -33.94 -12.39 -37.69
CA ASP A 236 -32.60 -11.99 -38.20
C ASP A 236 -32.47 -10.49 -38.55
N PHE A 237 -33.32 -9.62 -37.99
CA PHE A 237 -33.24 -8.18 -38.21
C PHE A 237 -32.02 -7.54 -37.51
N LEU A 238 -31.39 -8.23 -36.56
CA LEU A 238 -30.17 -7.81 -35.86
C LEU A 238 -28.95 -8.67 -36.24
N PRO A 239 -28.05 -8.15 -37.10
CA PRO A 239 -26.77 -8.78 -37.37
C PRO A 239 -25.90 -8.81 -36.10
N GLU A 240 -25.09 -9.86 -35.92
CA GLU A 240 -24.20 -10.01 -34.75
C GLU A 240 -24.94 -10.01 -33.38
N ARG A 241 -26.21 -10.46 -33.35
CA ARG A 241 -27.04 -10.58 -32.13
C ARG A 241 -26.45 -11.46 -31.02
N THR A 242 -25.54 -12.37 -31.34
CA THR A 242 -24.86 -13.25 -30.36
C THR A 242 -23.59 -12.64 -29.75
N THR A 243 -23.09 -11.56 -30.34
CA THR A 243 -21.82 -10.90 -29.98
C THR A 243 -22.11 -9.47 -29.53
N ASP A 244 -22.11 -8.50 -30.44
CA ASP A 244 -22.10 -7.07 -30.12
C ASP A 244 -23.47 -6.56 -29.67
N PHE A 245 -24.56 -7.15 -30.18
CA PHE A 245 -25.94 -6.72 -29.92
C PHE A 245 -26.72 -7.63 -28.96
N ILE A 246 -26.04 -8.52 -28.22
CA ILE A 246 -26.73 -9.47 -27.30
C ILE A 246 -27.54 -8.77 -26.20
N PHE A 247 -27.15 -7.55 -25.82
CA PHE A 247 -27.92 -6.75 -24.85
C PHE A 247 -29.28 -6.31 -25.39
N ALA A 248 -29.42 -6.11 -26.71
CA ALA A 248 -30.72 -5.80 -27.33
C ALA A 248 -31.66 -7.00 -27.25
N VAL A 249 -31.13 -8.21 -27.49
CA VAL A 249 -31.87 -9.47 -27.34
C VAL A 249 -32.36 -9.64 -25.90
N TYR A 250 -31.45 -9.47 -24.93
CA TYR A 250 -31.81 -9.55 -23.52
C TYR A 250 -32.87 -8.52 -23.12
N SER A 251 -32.74 -7.29 -23.61
CA SER A 251 -33.69 -6.21 -23.35
C SER A 251 -35.06 -6.48 -23.97
N GLU A 252 -35.13 -7.04 -25.17
CA GLU A 252 -36.37 -7.40 -25.84
C GLU A 252 -37.12 -8.51 -25.07
N GLU A 253 -36.40 -9.54 -24.60
CA GLU A 253 -36.97 -10.72 -23.96
C GLU A 253 -37.36 -10.51 -22.50
N PHE A 254 -36.53 -9.79 -21.72
CA PHE A 254 -36.69 -9.61 -20.27
C PHE A 254 -37.09 -8.19 -19.85
N GLY A 255 -37.14 -7.26 -20.79
CA GLY A 255 -37.59 -5.88 -20.58
C GLY A 255 -36.74 -5.09 -19.58
N LEU A 256 -37.31 -3.99 -19.09
CA LEU A 256 -36.64 -3.10 -18.15
C LEU A 256 -36.29 -3.79 -16.82
N LEU A 257 -37.18 -4.64 -16.29
CA LEU A 257 -36.91 -5.36 -15.04
C LEU A 257 -35.68 -6.27 -15.15
N GLY A 258 -35.56 -7.03 -16.25
CA GLY A 258 -34.38 -7.83 -16.54
C GLY A 258 -33.12 -6.98 -16.62
N ASN A 259 -33.18 -5.85 -17.33
CA ASN A 259 -32.06 -4.91 -17.45
C ASN A 259 -31.58 -4.37 -16.10
N VAL A 260 -32.51 -4.05 -15.18
CA VAL A 260 -32.16 -3.62 -13.81
C VAL A 260 -31.44 -4.75 -13.05
N ILE A 261 -31.93 -5.99 -13.14
CA ILE A 261 -31.30 -7.15 -12.50
C ILE A 261 -29.89 -7.37 -13.07
N LEU A 262 -29.74 -7.32 -14.40
CA LEU A 262 -28.45 -7.47 -15.06
C LEU A 262 -27.47 -6.39 -14.60
N LEU A 263 -27.91 -5.13 -14.56
CA LEU A 263 -27.09 -4.00 -14.11
C LEU A 263 -26.68 -4.16 -12.65
N LEU A 264 -27.58 -4.61 -11.77
CA LEU A 264 -27.26 -4.91 -10.37
C LEU A 264 -26.19 -6.01 -10.26
N LEU A 265 -26.26 -7.07 -11.07
CA LEU A 265 -25.24 -8.13 -11.08
C LEU A 265 -23.86 -7.59 -11.51
N PHE A 266 -23.81 -6.75 -12.55
CA PHE A 266 -22.57 -6.06 -12.94
C PHE A 266 -22.04 -5.17 -11.82
N LEU A 267 -22.91 -4.38 -11.17
CA LEU A 267 -22.54 -3.53 -10.03
C LEU A 267 -22.02 -4.34 -8.85
N LEU A 268 -22.54 -5.55 -8.58
CA LEU A 268 -22.01 -6.43 -7.54
C LEU A 268 -20.58 -6.88 -7.85
N VAL A 269 -20.29 -7.26 -9.10
CA VAL A 269 -18.93 -7.62 -9.53
C VAL A 269 -17.98 -6.42 -9.41
N ILE A 270 -18.40 -5.26 -9.93
CA ILE A 270 -17.60 -4.02 -9.90
C ILE A 270 -17.36 -3.58 -8.46
N GLY A 271 -18.42 -3.48 -7.64
CA GLY A 271 -18.34 -3.09 -6.23
C GLY A 271 -17.44 -4.03 -5.44
N ARG A 272 -17.48 -5.35 -5.72
CA ARG A 272 -16.58 -6.30 -5.08
C ARG A 272 -15.13 -6.13 -5.54
N GLY A 273 -14.89 -5.87 -6.82
CA GLY A 273 -13.56 -5.55 -7.35
C GLY A 273 -12.96 -4.28 -6.75
N LEU A 274 -13.77 -3.23 -6.57
CA LEU A 274 -13.38 -1.99 -5.89
C LEU A 274 -13.06 -2.24 -4.42
N MET A 275 -13.85 -3.07 -3.72
CA MET A 275 -13.51 -3.46 -2.35
C MET A 275 -12.17 -4.22 -2.27
N ILE A 276 -11.83 -5.07 -3.26
CA ILE A 276 -10.51 -5.72 -3.31
C ILE A 276 -9.42 -4.67 -3.51
N THR A 277 -9.67 -3.69 -4.38
CA THR A 277 -8.75 -2.58 -4.66
C THR A 277 -8.43 -1.76 -3.41
N VAL A 278 -9.44 -1.27 -2.68
CA VAL A 278 -9.25 -0.48 -1.45
C VAL A 278 -8.48 -1.24 -0.37
N ASN A 279 -8.61 -2.56 -0.35
CA ASN A 279 -7.96 -3.43 0.63
C ASN A 279 -6.62 -4.01 0.14
N ALA A 280 -6.10 -3.59 -1.01
CA ALA A 280 -4.88 -4.13 -1.60
C ALA A 280 -3.62 -3.62 -0.86
N PRO A 281 -2.66 -4.51 -0.53
CA PRO A 281 -1.57 -4.21 0.40
C PRO A 281 -0.47 -3.31 -0.19
N SER A 282 -0.22 -3.39 -1.50
CA SER A 282 0.84 -2.61 -2.17
C SER A 282 0.27 -1.66 -3.22
N VAL A 283 1.04 -0.65 -3.63
CA VAL A 283 0.68 0.24 -4.74
C VAL A 283 0.48 -0.55 -6.02
N PHE A 284 1.41 -1.45 -6.38
CA PHE A 284 1.23 -2.34 -7.54
C PHE A 284 -0.12 -3.05 -7.54
N THR A 285 -0.46 -3.75 -6.45
CA THR A 285 -1.71 -4.54 -6.38
C THR A 285 -2.95 -3.66 -6.41
N ARG A 286 -2.89 -2.47 -5.82
CA ARG A 286 -3.98 -1.50 -5.83
C ARG A 286 -4.23 -0.93 -7.22
N LEU A 287 -3.18 -0.53 -7.93
CA LEU A 287 -3.29 0.01 -9.29
C LEU A 287 -3.79 -1.05 -10.28
N VAL A 288 -3.29 -2.27 -10.20
CA VAL A 288 -3.75 -3.40 -11.04
C VAL A 288 -5.21 -3.73 -10.74
N ALA A 289 -5.58 -3.91 -9.48
CA ALA A 289 -6.95 -4.27 -9.11
C ALA A 289 -7.96 -3.18 -9.51
N GLY A 290 -7.60 -1.92 -9.30
CA GLY A 290 -8.42 -0.78 -9.68
C GLY A 290 -8.58 -0.68 -11.19
N SER A 291 -7.48 -0.77 -11.95
CA SER A 291 -7.52 -0.69 -13.41
C SER A 291 -8.31 -1.84 -14.03
N VAL A 292 -8.12 -3.09 -13.58
CA VAL A 292 -8.88 -4.25 -14.09
C VAL A 292 -10.37 -4.11 -13.81
N THR A 293 -10.74 -3.71 -12.59
CA THR A 293 -12.14 -3.52 -12.19
C THR A 293 -12.81 -2.41 -13.01
N MET A 294 -12.12 -1.27 -13.15
CA MET A 294 -12.65 -0.13 -13.91
C MET A 294 -12.71 -0.43 -15.40
N THR A 295 -11.75 -1.16 -15.96
CA THR A 295 -11.78 -1.59 -17.36
C THR A 295 -12.97 -2.51 -17.64
N PHE A 296 -13.27 -3.45 -16.73
CA PHE A 296 -14.46 -4.29 -16.82
C PHE A 296 -15.75 -3.46 -16.77
N ALA A 297 -15.81 -2.44 -15.90
CA ALA A 297 -16.93 -1.50 -15.84
C ALA A 297 -17.09 -0.69 -17.14
N THR A 298 -16.00 -0.17 -17.71
CA THR A 298 -16.01 0.49 -19.02
C THR A 298 -16.53 -0.44 -20.10
N TYR A 299 -16.15 -1.72 -20.05
CA TYR A 299 -16.53 -2.70 -21.07
C TYR A 299 -18.04 -2.94 -21.08
N ALA A 300 -18.65 -3.11 -19.90
CA ALA A 300 -20.10 -3.20 -19.76
C ALA A 300 -20.80 -1.89 -20.18
N PHE A 301 -20.29 -0.73 -19.73
CA PHE A 301 -20.86 0.58 -20.06
C PHE A 301 -20.82 0.88 -21.56
N VAL A 302 -19.69 0.62 -22.23
CA VAL A 302 -19.54 0.87 -23.67
C VAL A 302 -20.47 -0.01 -24.48
N ASN A 303 -20.58 -1.32 -24.17
CA ASN A 303 -21.51 -2.20 -24.88
C ASN A 303 -22.98 -1.77 -24.66
N MET A 304 -23.42 -1.61 -23.40
CA MET A 304 -24.81 -1.23 -23.12
C MET A 304 -25.13 0.17 -23.67
N GLY A 305 -24.20 1.11 -23.59
CA GLY A 305 -24.34 2.46 -24.15
C GLY A 305 -24.43 2.45 -25.69
N MET A 306 -23.64 1.61 -26.34
CA MET A 306 -23.71 1.42 -27.80
C MET A 306 -25.07 0.88 -28.25
N VAL A 307 -25.53 -0.19 -27.59
CA VAL A 307 -26.76 -0.89 -27.95
C VAL A 307 -28.01 -0.05 -27.66
N SER A 308 -27.96 0.80 -26.64
CA SER A 308 -29.03 1.76 -26.30
C SER A 308 -29.00 3.04 -27.13
N GLY A 309 -28.00 3.25 -28.00
CA GLY A 309 -27.88 4.45 -28.84
C GLY A 309 -27.25 5.66 -28.14
N ILE A 310 -26.66 5.49 -26.95
CA ILE A 310 -25.93 6.55 -26.22
C ILE A 310 -24.52 6.75 -26.78
N LEU A 311 -23.89 5.68 -27.29
CA LEU A 311 -22.53 5.66 -27.82
C LEU A 311 -22.49 5.12 -29.27
N PRO A 312 -21.49 5.49 -30.08
CA PRO A 312 -21.38 4.98 -31.45
C PRO A 312 -21.04 3.49 -31.47
N VAL A 313 -21.45 2.81 -32.54
CA VAL A 313 -21.19 1.37 -32.72
C VAL A 313 -19.72 1.10 -32.97
N VAL A 314 -19.05 0.50 -31.97
CA VAL A 314 -17.60 0.22 -31.96
C VAL A 314 -17.26 -1.27 -32.03
N GLY A 315 -18.24 -2.16 -31.92
CA GLY A 315 -18.06 -3.62 -32.06
C GLY A 315 -17.38 -4.26 -30.85
N VAL A 316 -17.90 -3.95 -29.66
CA VAL A 316 -17.39 -4.44 -28.37
C VAL A 316 -18.42 -5.39 -27.77
N PRO A 317 -18.09 -6.65 -27.46
CA PRO A 317 -19.03 -7.60 -26.87
C PRO A 317 -19.30 -7.30 -25.40
N LEU A 318 -20.51 -7.60 -24.93
CA LEU A 318 -20.87 -7.51 -23.52
C LEU A 318 -20.10 -8.60 -22.74
N PRO A 319 -19.23 -8.24 -21.79
CA PRO A 319 -18.42 -9.22 -21.09
C PRO A 319 -19.27 -10.23 -20.33
N LEU A 320 -18.83 -11.49 -20.31
CA LEU A 320 -19.51 -12.66 -19.73
C LEU A 320 -20.80 -13.11 -20.43
N ILE A 321 -21.58 -12.18 -20.99
CA ILE A 321 -22.87 -12.46 -21.63
C ILE A 321 -22.71 -12.86 -23.10
N SER A 322 -22.00 -12.06 -23.90
CA SER A 322 -21.80 -12.30 -25.33
C SER A 322 -20.97 -13.55 -25.62
N TYR A 323 -21.10 -14.11 -26.83
CA TYR A 323 -20.42 -15.33 -27.27
C TYR A 323 -18.87 -15.24 -27.21
N GLY A 324 -18.27 -14.09 -27.52
CA GLY A 324 -16.82 -13.88 -27.74
C GLY A 324 -15.87 -14.60 -26.77
N GLY A 325 -15.18 -15.63 -27.25
CA GLY A 325 -14.32 -16.51 -26.45
C GLY A 325 -13.02 -15.86 -25.95
N THR A 326 -12.32 -15.11 -26.80
CA THR A 326 -11.07 -14.43 -26.42
C THR A 326 -11.31 -13.36 -25.35
N ALA A 327 -12.32 -12.52 -25.54
CA ALA A 327 -12.73 -11.51 -24.56
C ALA A 327 -13.13 -12.12 -23.21
N LEU A 328 -13.78 -13.30 -23.23
CA LEU A 328 -14.12 -14.06 -22.03
C LEU A 328 -12.86 -14.50 -21.27
N VAL A 329 -11.90 -15.12 -21.96
CA VAL A 329 -10.64 -15.56 -21.35
C VAL A 329 -9.86 -14.38 -20.76
N SER A 330 -9.78 -13.25 -21.49
CA SER A 330 -9.14 -12.02 -21.01
C SER A 330 -9.81 -11.46 -19.75
N ALA A 331 -11.14 -11.48 -19.67
CA ALA A 331 -11.88 -11.04 -18.48
C ALA A 331 -11.60 -11.97 -17.28
N PHE A 332 -11.58 -13.28 -17.51
CA PHE A 332 -11.28 -14.28 -16.47
C PHE A 332 -9.83 -14.21 -15.98
N PHE A 333 -8.89 -13.86 -16.84
CA PHE A 333 -7.53 -13.52 -16.42
C PHE A 333 -7.55 -12.35 -15.43
N GLY A 334 -8.26 -11.27 -15.75
CA GLY A 334 -8.45 -10.12 -14.87
C GLY A 334 -9.09 -10.49 -13.53
N PHE A 335 -10.13 -11.33 -13.53
CA PHE A 335 -10.72 -11.84 -12.29
C PHE A 335 -9.75 -12.73 -11.50
N GLY A 336 -8.92 -13.52 -12.18
CA GLY A 336 -7.84 -14.28 -11.56
C GLY A 336 -6.85 -13.39 -10.83
N LEU A 337 -6.44 -12.25 -11.43
CA LEU A 337 -5.60 -11.25 -10.79
C LEU A 337 -6.26 -10.71 -9.50
N LEU A 338 -7.55 -10.32 -9.58
CA LEU A 338 -8.29 -9.83 -8.41
C LEU A 338 -8.38 -10.88 -7.29
N MET A 339 -8.58 -12.16 -7.64
CA MET A 339 -8.64 -13.25 -6.68
C MET A 339 -7.28 -13.55 -6.05
N SER A 340 -6.19 -13.50 -6.81
CA SER A 340 -4.81 -13.65 -6.27
C SER A 340 -4.51 -12.56 -5.25
N ILE A 341 -4.79 -11.29 -5.59
CA ILE A 341 -4.61 -10.14 -4.69
C ILE A 341 -5.43 -10.28 -3.40
N SER A 342 -6.69 -10.73 -3.52
CA SER A 342 -7.58 -10.95 -2.38
C SER A 342 -7.12 -12.08 -1.45
N THR A 343 -6.47 -13.11 -1.99
CA THR A 343 -6.09 -14.34 -1.27
C THR A 343 -4.79 -14.16 -0.47
N ASN A 344 -3.86 -13.34 -0.97
CA ASN A 344 -2.54 -13.15 -0.36
C ASN A 344 -2.61 -12.58 1.08
N ARG A 345 -3.68 -11.85 1.43
CA ARG A 345 -3.92 -11.35 2.80
C ARG A 345 -4.42 -12.41 3.78
N LYS A 346 -5.11 -13.46 3.29
CA LYS A 346 -5.67 -14.52 4.15
C LYS A 346 -4.65 -15.59 4.52
N LEU A 347 -3.65 -15.82 3.66
CA LEU A 347 -2.62 -16.83 3.88
C LEU A 347 -1.88 -16.61 5.21
N ILE A 348 -1.34 -15.42 5.46
CA ILE A 348 -0.56 -15.11 6.69
C ILE A 348 -1.38 -15.35 7.98
N LYS A 349 -2.67 -15.00 7.99
CA LYS A 349 -3.56 -15.21 9.16
C LYS A 349 -4.07 -16.65 9.31
N SER A 350 -3.98 -17.47 8.26
CA SER A 350 -4.53 -18.83 8.20
C SER A 350 -3.49 -19.93 8.35
N TRP A 351 -2.22 -19.59 8.51
CA TRP A 351 -1.16 -20.59 8.68
C TRP A 351 -1.32 -21.29 10.04
N ALA A 352 -1.71 -22.56 9.99
CA ALA A 352 -1.87 -23.41 11.17
C ALA A 352 -0.54 -23.71 11.89
N LYS A 353 0.60 -23.49 11.23
CA LYS A 353 1.94 -23.57 11.80
C LYS A 353 2.69 -22.28 11.46
N PRO A 354 3.44 -21.68 12.40
CA PRO A 354 4.30 -20.55 12.07
C PRO A 354 5.27 -20.95 10.95
N GLY A 355 5.36 -20.14 9.90
CA GLY A 355 6.26 -20.36 8.77
C GLY A 355 7.73 -20.13 9.16
N ALA A 356 8.59 -19.94 8.15
CA ALA A 356 9.99 -19.57 8.38
C ALA A 356 10.09 -18.32 9.27
N THR A 357 11.03 -18.33 10.21
CA THR A 357 11.26 -17.21 11.11
C THR A 357 11.75 -15.99 10.34
N ALA A 358 11.08 -14.87 10.54
CA ALA A 358 11.52 -13.57 10.07
C ALA A 358 11.43 -12.59 11.23
N VAL A 359 12.56 -12.07 11.68
CA VAL A 359 12.58 -11.01 12.70
C VAL A 359 12.64 -9.67 11.96
N ILE A 360 11.66 -8.82 12.21
CA ILE A 360 11.60 -7.46 11.64
C ILE A 360 12.00 -6.44 12.71
N GLU A 361 12.53 -5.29 12.29
CA GLU A 361 12.83 -4.16 13.18
C GLU A 361 13.83 -4.47 14.32
N HIS A 362 14.93 -5.17 14.01
CA HIS A 362 15.90 -5.64 15.03
C HIS A 362 17.32 -5.09 14.84
N GLY A 363 17.46 -3.76 14.80
CA GLY A 363 18.71 -3.01 14.92
C GLY A 363 19.02 -2.61 16.38
N ALA A 364 19.69 -1.49 16.62
CA ALA A 364 19.91 -1.01 17.99
C ALA A 364 18.59 -0.52 18.61
N ASN A 365 17.93 0.36 17.89
CA ASN A 365 16.59 0.86 18.08
C ASN A 365 16.02 1.00 16.65
N PRO A 366 14.84 0.44 16.33
CA PRO A 366 14.16 -0.62 17.08
C PRO A 366 15.04 -1.87 17.23
N GLY A 367 14.93 -2.61 18.34
CA GLY A 367 15.71 -3.82 18.60
C GLY A 367 16.20 -3.99 20.05
N LEU A 368 17.46 -3.63 20.34
CA LEU A 368 18.06 -3.72 21.69
C LEU A 368 17.22 -3.01 22.75
N VAL A 369 16.62 -1.88 22.40
CA VAL A 369 15.76 -1.10 23.30
C VAL A 369 14.54 -1.89 23.81
N SER A 370 13.98 -2.81 23.02
CA SER A 370 12.92 -3.72 23.50
C SER A 370 13.44 -4.71 24.55
N HIS A 371 14.68 -5.17 24.38
CA HIS A 371 15.35 -6.06 25.32
C HIS A 371 15.71 -5.35 26.61
N TRP A 372 16.27 -4.14 26.51
CA TRP A 372 16.57 -3.31 27.68
C TRP A 372 15.31 -2.84 28.40
N THR A 373 14.18 -2.67 27.71
CA THR A 373 12.88 -2.38 28.36
C THR A 373 12.48 -3.51 29.31
N LYS A 374 12.67 -4.78 28.91
CA LYS A 374 12.41 -5.94 29.78
C LYS A 374 13.36 -5.98 30.97
N VAL A 375 14.66 -5.73 30.74
CA VAL A 375 15.67 -5.64 31.82
C VAL A 375 15.33 -4.52 32.81
N ALA A 376 14.90 -3.36 32.32
CA ALA A 376 14.50 -2.22 33.15
C ALA A 376 13.26 -2.55 33.98
N LEU A 377 12.26 -3.21 33.40
CA LEU A 377 11.07 -3.67 34.14
C LEU A 377 11.42 -4.67 35.25
N GLU A 378 12.33 -5.61 34.98
CA GLU A 378 12.84 -6.55 35.99
C GLU A 378 13.53 -5.78 37.13
N ALA A 379 14.45 -4.87 36.80
CA ALA A 379 15.18 -4.07 37.78
C ALA A 379 14.27 -3.15 38.62
N ILE A 380 13.25 -2.54 38.00
CA ILE A 380 12.26 -1.70 38.69
C ILE A 380 11.42 -2.56 39.63
N GLY A 381 10.94 -3.72 39.18
CA GLY A 381 10.16 -4.66 39.99
C GLY A 381 10.92 -5.08 41.25
N GLU A 382 12.16 -5.56 41.07
CA GLU A 382 13.05 -5.90 42.18
C GLU A 382 13.35 -4.70 43.10
N GLY A 383 13.56 -3.52 42.53
CA GLY A 383 13.81 -2.29 43.28
C GLY A 383 12.61 -1.87 44.14
N ILE A 384 11.38 -2.08 43.66
CA ILE A 384 10.15 -1.82 44.42
C ILE A 384 10.02 -2.83 45.56
N LEU A 385 10.21 -4.13 45.29
CA LEU A 385 10.15 -5.20 46.31
C LEU A 385 11.17 -4.96 47.45
N LYS A 386 12.38 -4.48 47.12
CA LYS A 386 13.39 -4.14 48.14
C LYS A 386 13.00 -2.94 49.01
N LYS A 387 12.14 -2.03 48.52
CA LYS A 387 11.71 -0.84 49.26
C LYS A 387 10.59 -1.13 50.26
N GLY A 388 9.81 -2.20 50.05
CA GLY A 388 8.73 -2.63 50.96
C GLY A 388 7.51 -1.69 50.92
N THR A 389 6.71 -1.75 49.87
CA THR A 389 5.49 -0.95 49.66
C THR A 389 4.26 -1.84 49.42
N LYS A 390 3.23 -1.80 50.28
CA LYS A 390 1.90 -2.47 50.11
C LYS A 390 1.94 -3.93 49.58
N ARG A 391 1.76 -4.89 50.50
CA ARG A 391 1.84 -6.34 50.28
C ARG A 391 1.13 -6.89 49.02
N GLU A 392 -0.11 -6.51 48.75
CA GLU A 392 -0.87 -7.06 47.60
C GLU A 392 -0.27 -6.69 46.22
N ARG A 393 0.27 -5.48 46.06
CA ARG A 393 0.92 -5.08 44.80
C ARG A 393 2.27 -5.78 44.63
N GLU A 394 2.97 -6.01 45.74
CA GLU A 394 4.25 -6.73 45.75
C GLU A 394 4.07 -8.18 45.33
N ASP A 395 3.04 -8.85 45.85
CA ASP A 395 2.69 -10.23 45.46
C ASP A 395 2.45 -10.33 43.94
N LEU A 396 1.75 -9.34 43.35
CA LEU A 396 1.56 -9.26 41.89
C LEU A 396 2.87 -9.02 41.12
N ILE A 397 3.74 -8.14 41.62
CA ILE A 397 5.05 -7.87 41.00
C ILE A 397 5.92 -9.13 41.03
N GLU A 398 5.99 -9.81 42.18
CA GLU A 398 6.75 -11.06 42.35
C GLU A 398 6.23 -12.15 41.40
N GLN A 399 4.91 -12.31 41.29
CA GLN A 399 4.30 -13.23 40.34
C GLN A 399 4.67 -12.90 38.89
N HIS A 400 4.50 -11.64 38.46
CA HIS A 400 4.75 -11.25 37.07
C HIS A 400 6.23 -11.27 36.69
N LEU A 401 7.15 -11.08 37.65
CA LEU A 401 8.59 -11.31 37.47
C LEU A 401 8.87 -12.79 37.21
N ALA A 402 8.30 -13.69 38.04
CA ALA A 402 8.48 -15.13 37.87
C ALA A 402 7.94 -15.64 36.52
N ASP A 403 6.77 -15.13 36.11
CA ASP A 403 6.12 -15.52 34.85
C ASP A 403 6.71 -14.83 33.61
N SER A 404 7.63 -13.87 33.78
CA SER A 404 8.12 -13.00 32.70
C SER A 404 6.96 -12.29 31.95
N ASN A 405 5.91 -11.90 32.67
CA ASN A 405 4.72 -11.24 32.12
C ASN A 405 4.91 -9.72 32.10
N TYR A 406 5.67 -9.22 31.12
CA TYR A 406 6.04 -7.81 31.03
C TYR A 406 4.89 -6.80 30.93
N PRO A 407 3.78 -7.04 30.18
CA PRO A 407 2.66 -6.10 30.16
C PRO A 407 2.06 -5.88 31.56
N LYS A 408 1.83 -6.97 32.29
CA LYS A 408 1.29 -6.92 33.66
C LYS A 408 2.33 -6.42 34.67
N LEU A 409 3.60 -6.73 34.48
CA LEU A 409 4.69 -6.18 35.29
C LEU A 409 4.79 -4.66 35.11
N ALA A 410 4.70 -4.15 33.89
CA ALA A 410 4.71 -2.72 33.61
C ALA A 410 3.50 -2.00 34.25
N GLN A 411 2.31 -2.63 34.17
CA GLN A 411 1.11 -2.16 34.87
C GLN A 411 1.31 -2.13 36.40
N ALA A 412 1.79 -3.23 36.98
CA ALA A 412 1.95 -3.37 38.42
C ALA A 412 3.05 -2.45 38.97
N THR A 413 4.16 -2.27 38.25
CA THR A 413 5.23 -1.33 38.61
C THR A 413 4.82 0.14 38.43
N GLY A 414 3.77 0.42 37.66
CA GLY A 414 3.23 1.76 37.48
C GLY A 414 4.08 2.62 36.54
N VAL A 415 4.82 2.01 35.62
CA VAL A 415 5.58 2.73 34.58
C VAL A 415 4.58 3.46 33.68
N LYS A 416 4.78 4.76 33.48
CA LYS A 416 3.90 5.63 32.68
C LYS A 416 4.53 5.97 31.34
N VAL A 417 5.81 6.32 31.34
CA VAL A 417 6.52 6.84 30.17
C VAL A 417 7.81 6.07 29.97
N ILE A 418 8.10 5.72 28.71
CA ILE A 418 9.33 5.09 28.27
C ILE A 418 9.91 5.99 27.17
N HIS A 419 11.04 6.61 27.44
CA HIS A 419 11.82 7.21 26.36
C HIS A 419 12.84 6.18 25.88
N VAL A 420 12.95 5.98 24.58
CA VAL A 420 14.24 5.59 24.02
C VAL A 420 15.10 6.85 24.11
N SER A 421 16.07 6.85 25.00
CA SER A 421 16.83 8.05 25.37
C SER A 421 18.26 7.87 24.92
N GLU A 422 18.69 8.70 23.97
CA GLU A 422 19.99 8.55 23.31
C GLU A 422 20.72 9.87 23.19
N ARG A 423 22.01 9.83 23.49
CA ARG A 423 22.96 10.88 23.16
C ARG A 423 24.16 10.29 22.43
N ASP A 424 24.38 10.76 21.22
CA ASP A 424 25.63 10.54 20.51
C ASP A 424 26.59 11.70 20.77
N THR A 425 27.79 11.38 21.22
CA THR A 425 28.87 12.34 21.52
C THR A 425 30.09 12.14 20.62
N GLN A 426 29.99 11.31 19.56
CA GLN A 426 31.10 11.04 18.66
C GLN A 426 31.55 12.32 17.93
N ILE A 427 32.85 12.61 18.00
CA ILE A 427 33.46 13.84 17.48
C ILE A 427 34.38 13.47 16.32
N SER A 428 34.21 14.12 15.17
CA SER A 428 35.12 13.98 14.02
C SER A 428 36.32 14.92 14.14
N SER A 429 37.50 14.44 13.70
CA SER A 429 38.68 15.26 13.40
C SER A 429 38.45 16.24 12.24
N LYS A 430 37.43 15.98 11.41
CA LYS A 430 37.06 16.81 10.26
C LYS A 430 35.78 17.57 10.58
N PRO A 431 35.85 18.91 10.73
CA PRO A 431 34.65 19.71 10.97
C PRO A 431 33.67 19.54 9.80
N LYS A 432 32.37 19.67 10.09
CA LYS A 432 31.32 19.70 9.07
C LYS A 432 31.60 20.86 8.09
N GLU A 433 31.55 20.58 6.79
CA GLU A 433 31.62 21.63 5.75
C GLU A 433 30.24 22.26 5.48
N VAL A 434 30.22 23.49 4.95
CA VAL A 434 28.99 24.13 4.46
C VAL A 434 28.46 23.37 3.24
N GLY A 435 27.17 23.07 3.22
CA GLY A 435 26.53 22.24 2.19
C GLY A 435 26.81 20.74 2.30
N GLU A 436 27.32 20.28 3.45
CA GLU A 436 27.54 18.87 3.78
C GLU A 436 26.62 18.44 4.93
N PHE A 437 25.90 17.33 4.76
CA PHE A 437 25.23 16.65 5.87
C PHE A 437 26.15 15.57 6.45
N VAL A 438 26.44 15.66 7.75
CA VAL A 438 27.33 14.74 8.46
C VAL A 438 26.53 14.02 9.54
N ASN A 439 26.66 12.69 9.62
CA ASN A 439 26.05 11.88 10.66
C ASN A 439 26.93 10.67 11.02
N THR A 440 26.60 9.92 12.06
CA THR A 440 27.27 8.67 12.45
C THR A 440 26.63 7.43 11.82
N TRP A 441 25.43 7.58 11.25
CA TRP A 441 24.76 6.53 10.47
C TRP A 441 24.06 7.14 9.24
N SER A 442 23.20 6.36 8.58
CA SER A 442 22.55 6.73 7.31
C SER A 442 21.91 8.12 7.32
N VAL A 443 22.48 9.05 6.55
CA VAL A 443 21.94 10.41 6.38
C VAL A 443 20.55 10.38 5.73
N ALA A 444 20.35 9.51 4.73
CA ALA A 444 19.06 9.39 4.05
C ALA A 444 17.98 8.79 4.96
N GLY A 445 18.36 7.82 5.81
CA GLY A 445 17.44 7.25 6.81
C GLY A 445 17.01 8.29 7.83
N PHE A 446 17.99 8.99 8.42
CA PHE A 446 17.70 10.04 9.40
C PHE A 446 16.86 11.19 8.83
N HIS A 447 17.06 11.54 7.55
CA HIS A 447 16.22 12.51 6.86
C HIS A 447 14.78 12.04 6.69
N GLU A 448 14.56 10.82 6.23
CA GLU A 448 13.20 10.26 6.03
C GLU A 448 12.44 10.17 7.36
N GLU A 449 13.08 9.61 8.39
CA GLU A 449 12.47 9.43 9.70
C GLU A 449 12.27 10.77 10.41
N GLY A 450 13.23 11.68 10.29
CA GLY A 450 13.17 12.98 10.94
C GLY A 450 12.19 13.95 10.28
N THR A 451 12.01 13.90 8.96
CA THR A 451 11.05 14.77 8.23
C THR A 451 9.64 14.20 8.25
N SER A 452 9.49 12.93 8.64
CA SER A 452 8.20 12.33 8.94
C SER A 452 7.55 12.99 10.16
N PRO A 453 6.21 12.88 10.30
CA PRO A 453 5.50 13.31 11.49
C PRO A 453 6.09 12.70 12.77
N ALA A 454 6.16 13.48 13.85
CA ALA A 454 6.50 12.95 15.16
C ALA A 454 5.47 11.89 15.56
N GLU A 455 5.94 10.70 15.91
CA GLU A 455 5.10 9.52 16.17
C GLU A 455 5.46 8.93 17.54
N MET A 456 4.45 8.51 18.30
CA MET A 456 4.63 7.97 19.64
C MET A 456 3.53 7.00 20.03
N GLY A 457 3.89 5.98 20.81
CA GLY A 457 2.93 5.19 21.58
C GLY A 457 2.27 6.08 22.63
N TRP A 458 0.94 5.99 22.76
CA TRP A 458 0.15 6.92 23.56
C TRP A 458 -0.41 6.25 24.82
N GLY A 459 0.12 6.64 25.98
CA GLY A 459 -0.19 5.99 27.26
C GLY A 459 -1.58 6.29 27.79
N THR A 460 -2.15 5.35 28.54
CA THR A 460 -3.48 5.51 29.17
C THR A 460 -3.48 6.53 30.31
N HIS A 461 -2.32 6.94 30.81
CA HIS A 461 -2.22 8.00 31.83
C HIS A 461 -2.31 9.41 31.23
N GLU A 462 -2.15 9.55 29.91
CA GLU A 462 -2.26 10.84 29.23
C GLU A 462 -3.72 11.30 29.22
N ARG A 463 -3.97 12.51 29.74
CA ARG A 463 -5.35 13.00 29.98
C ARG A 463 -5.98 13.66 28.75
N ARG A 464 -5.16 14.17 27.84
CA ARG A 464 -5.59 14.89 26.64
C ARG A 464 -4.60 14.68 25.51
N LEU A 465 -5.10 14.67 24.29
CA LEU A 465 -4.25 14.67 23.11
C LEU A 465 -3.56 16.03 22.96
N PRO A 466 -2.29 16.07 22.50
CA PRO A 466 -1.60 17.31 22.18
C PRO A 466 -2.29 18.05 21.02
N ASP A 467 -2.01 19.34 20.91
CA ASP A 467 -2.42 20.13 19.75
C ASP A 467 -1.86 19.49 18.46
N GLU A 468 -2.67 19.49 17.39
CA GLU A 468 -2.34 18.90 16.08
C GLU A 468 -2.16 17.36 16.08
N ALA A 469 -2.49 16.67 17.18
CA ALA A 469 -2.45 15.21 17.23
C ALA A 469 -3.49 14.56 16.30
N GLN A 470 -3.08 13.47 15.66
CA GLN A 470 -3.89 12.61 14.82
C GLN A 470 -3.85 11.19 15.38
N VAL A 471 -5.01 10.52 15.34
CA VAL A 471 -5.15 9.10 15.74
C VAL A 471 -5.41 8.23 14.52
N HIS A 472 -4.89 7.01 14.54
CA HIS A 472 -5.12 6.06 13.45
C HIS A 472 -6.57 5.56 13.43
N ARG A 473 -7.19 5.53 12.25
CA ARG A 473 -8.58 5.05 12.06
C ARG A 473 -8.71 3.52 12.04
N PHE A 474 -7.59 2.82 11.92
CA PHE A 474 -7.50 1.36 11.84
C PHE A 474 -6.18 0.90 12.48
N GLY A 475 -6.09 -0.38 12.81
CA GLY A 475 -4.95 -0.93 13.57
C GLY A 475 -5.26 -0.99 15.07
N PRO A 476 -4.28 -1.31 15.92
CA PRO A 476 -4.48 -1.51 17.36
C PRO A 476 -4.72 -0.21 18.14
N GLY A 477 -4.59 0.97 17.49
CA GLY A 477 -4.90 2.26 18.10
C GLY A 477 -4.00 2.61 19.30
N THR A 478 -2.74 2.18 19.25
CA THR A 478 -1.75 2.35 20.33
C THR A 478 -0.95 3.64 20.21
N GLN A 479 -1.04 4.35 19.08
CA GLN A 479 -0.18 5.49 18.76
C GLN A 479 -0.96 6.74 18.36
N ILE A 480 -0.27 7.87 18.44
CA ILE A 480 -0.65 9.14 17.84
C ILE A 480 0.49 9.66 16.94
N CYS A 481 0.14 10.50 15.97
CA CYS A 481 1.10 11.32 15.22
C CYS A 481 0.82 12.80 15.48
N LEU A 482 1.83 13.66 15.46
CA LEU A 482 1.64 15.12 15.50
C LEU A 482 1.73 15.71 14.09
N GLY A 483 1.02 16.79 13.84
CA GLY A 483 1.12 17.59 12.60
C GLY A 483 2.47 18.32 12.41
N LYS A 484 3.55 17.83 13.03
CA LYS A 484 4.90 18.43 13.04
C LYS A 484 5.95 17.36 12.75
N MET A 485 7.05 17.76 12.12
CA MET A 485 8.18 16.87 11.85
C MET A 485 8.81 16.37 13.16
N GLY A 486 9.24 15.11 13.20
CA GLY A 486 9.91 14.52 14.35
C GLY A 486 11.17 15.29 14.75
N MET A 487 11.97 15.73 13.78
CA MET A 487 13.19 16.51 14.02
C MET A 487 12.95 17.93 14.56
N ASP A 488 11.73 18.44 14.44
CA ASP A 488 11.34 19.74 15.01
C ASP A 488 10.54 19.60 16.31
N THR A 489 10.26 18.38 16.73
CA THR A 489 9.52 18.10 17.96
C THR A 489 10.51 17.72 19.05
N TRP A 490 10.82 18.68 19.92
CA TRP A 490 11.83 18.51 20.96
C TRP A 490 11.21 18.21 22.32
N VAL A 491 11.80 17.26 23.03
CA VAL A 491 11.39 16.81 24.36
C VAL A 491 12.58 16.76 25.31
N ARG A 492 12.31 17.07 26.57
CA ARG A 492 13.24 16.87 27.69
C ARG A 492 13.39 15.37 27.96
N SER A 493 14.61 14.89 28.13
CA SER A 493 14.89 13.53 28.57
C SER A 493 16.19 13.49 29.38
N TRP A 494 16.65 12.29 29.69
CA TRP A 494 17.79 12.07 30.56
C TRP A 494 18.51 10.77 30.19
N ILE A 495 19.82 10.81 30.31
CA ILE A 495 20.74 9.68 30.21
C ILE A 495 21.70 9.74 31.42
N PRO A 496 22.45 8.68 31.73
CA PRO A 496 23.40 8.67 32.84
C PRO A 496 24.40 9.85 32.81
N SER A 497 24.82 10.30 31.63
CA SER A 497 25.71 11.45 31.49
C SER A 497 25.04 12.83 31.71
N GLY A 498 23.71 12.90 31.80
CA GLY A 498 22.99 14.15 32.10
C GLY A 498 21.64 14.34 31.40
N GLU A 499 21.05 15.51 31.60
CA GLU A 499 19.83 15.92 30.89
C GLU A 499 20.10 16.17 29.41
N ILE A 500 19.16 15.74 28.57
CA ILE A 500 19.22 15.98 27.12
C ILE A 500 17.89 16.57 26.64
N ASN A 501 17.98 17.33 25.55
CA ASN A 501 16.81 17.70 24.76
C ASN A 501 16.86 16.84 23.49
N GLY A 502 16.00 15.84 23.42
CA GLY A 502 15.94 14.91 22.31
C GLY A 502 14.82 15.25 21.33
N MET A 503 14.96 14.83 20.08
CA MET A 503 13.90 14.90 19.08
C MET A 503 13.01 13.67 19.15
N VAL A 504 11.71 13.87 18.89
CA VAL A 504 10.71 12.80 18.79
C VAL A 504 10.69 12.26 17.36
N ILE A 505 11.77 11.59 16.99
CA ILE A 505 11.93 10.96 15.68
C ILE A 505 11.02 9.73 15.59
N ARG A 506 10.38 9.56 14.43
CA ARG A 506 9.52 8.41 14.16
C ARG A 506 10.33 7.11 14.21
N HIS A 507 9.84 6.12 14.95
CA HIS A 507 10.55 4.85 15.07
C HIS A 507 9.63 3.67 15.42
N GLY A 508 9.99 2.46 14.96
CA GLY A 508 9.15 1.27 15.05
C GLY A 508 8.87 0.81 16.49
N GLU A 509 9.83 0.91 17.40
CA GLU A 509 9.66 0.47 18.79
C GLU A 509 8.68 1.33 19.59
N ALA A 510 8.47 2.59 19.19
CA ALA A 510 7.45 3.43 19.81
C ALA A 510 6.06 2.79 19.64
N PHE A 511 5.83 2.12 18.49
CA PHE A 511 4.68 1.26 18.26
C PHE A 511 4.78 -0.04 19.05
N THR A 512 5.82 -0.84 18.78
CA THR A 512 5.84 -2.25 19.19
C THR A 512 5.99 -2.41 20.69
N ILE A 513 6.77 -1.56 21.38
CA ILE A 513 6.87 -1.58 22.84
C ILE A 513 5.54 -1.16 23.46
N SER A 514 4.92 -0.07 22.99
CA SER A 514 3.63 0.39 23.52
C SER A 514 2.52 -0.64 23.33
N ASP A 515 2.44 -1.27 22.15
CA ASP A 515 1.49 -2.37 21.86
C ASP A 515 1.79 -3.59 22.74
N SER A 516 3.07 -4.02 22.81
CA SER A 516 3.46 -5.20 23.57
C SER A 516 3.22 -5.06 25.08
N LEU A 517 3.30 -3.85 25.63
CA LEU A 517 3.04 -3.58 27.04
C LEU A 517 1.59 -3.18 27.34
N THR A 518 0.71 -3.16 26.32
CA THR A 518 -0.70 -2.84 26.56
C THR A 518 -1.40 -3.99 27.27
N VAL A 519 -2.13 -3.67 28.34
CA VAL A 519 -3.02 -4.60 29.02
C VAL A 519 -4.46 -4.26 28.66
N TYR A 520 -5.20 -5.26 28.21
CA TYR A 520 -6.60 -5.14 27.82
C TYR A 520 -7.54 -5.77 28.86
N ASP A 521 -8.71 -5.17 29.02
CA ASP A 521 -9.91 -5.79 29.59
C ASP A 521 -10.98 -5.88 28.48
N GLY A 522 -11.19 -7.08 27.95
CA GLY A 522 -11.90 -7.27 26.68
C GLY A 522 -11.18 -6.54 25.53
N GLU A 523 -11.86 -5.59 24.90
CA GLU A 523 -11.29 -4.74 23.84
C GLU A 523 -10.74 -3.40 24.38
N ASN A 524 -10.95 -3.08 25.66
CA ASN A 524 -10.59 -1.78 26.23
C ASN A 524 -9.16 -1.82 26.81
N PRO A 525 -8.23 -0.95 26.37
CA PRO A 525 -6.91 -0.86 26.99
C PRO A 525 -7.01 -0.22 28.38
N ILE A 526 -6.72 -0.99 29.43
CA ILE A 526 -6.74 -0.53 30.84
C ILE A 526 -5.38 -0.02 31.31
N TYR A 527 -4.30 -0.38 30.61
CA TYR A 527 -2.97 0.12 30.85
C TYR A 527 -2.17 0.14 29.56
N ARG A 528 -1.44 1.22 29.32
CA ARG A 528 -0.44 1.37 28.26
C ARG A 528 0.54 2.47 28.65
N PRO A 529 1.86 2.31 28.44
CA PRO A 529 2.81 3.40 28.60
C PRO A 529 2.88 4.30 27.36
N THR A 530 3.18 5.58 27.56
CA THR A 530 3.64 6.47 26.49
C THR A 530 5.05 6.04 26.10
N VAL A 531 5.31 5.84 24.81
CA VAL A 531 6.63 5.41 24.31
C VAL A 531 7.04 6.27 23.14
N HIS A 532 8.20 6.89 23.20
CA HIS A 532 8.76 7.61 22.06
C HIS A 532 10.27 7.75 22.14
N TYR A 533 10.88 8.11 21.01
CA TYR A 533 12.29 8.43 20.93
C TYR A 533 12.53 9.84 21.50
N ALA A 534 13.66 10.02 22.18
CA ALA A 534 14.23 11.29 22.59
C ALA A 534 15.68 11.31 22.12
N TYR A 535 15.86 11.57 20.82
CA TYR A 535 17.16 11.43 20.16
C TYR A 535 17.95 12.74 20.14
N LEU A 536 19.15 12.75 20.71
CA LEU A 536 20.12 13.81 20.54
C LEU A 536 21.35 13.28 19.78
N PRO A 537 21.42 13.45 18.44
CA PRO A 537 22.52 12.94 17.63
C PRO A 537 23.82 13.71 17.90
N CYS A 538 24.90 13.28 17.24
CA CYS A 538 26.19 13.94 17.35
C CYS A 538 26.10 15.42 16.94
N ASP A 539 27.01 16.25 17.47
CA ASP A 539 26.97 17.70 17.26
C ASP A 539 27.09 18.09 15.77
N ALA A 540 27.79 17.28 14.97
CA ALA A 540 27.89 17.48 13.52
C ALA A 540 26.54 17.24 12.80
N ALA A 541 25.75 16.28 13.27
CA ALA A 541 24.40 16.04 12.75
C ALA A 541 23.45 17.16 13.16
N ILE A 542 23.54 17.69 14.39
CA ILE A 542 22.77 18.88 14.79
C ILE A 542 23.08 20.08 13.89
N ALA A 543 24.35 20.37 13.63
CA ALA A 543 24.74 21.43 12.71
C ALA A 543 24.23 21.19 11.27
N SER A 544 24.16 19.92 10.86
CA SER A 544 23.62 19.52 9.55
C SER A 544 22.11 19.72 9.46
N LEU A 545 21.36 19.38 10.51
CA LEU A 545 19.91 19.60 10.58
C LEU A 545 19.55 21.08 10.52
N ILE A 546 20.31 21.95 11.20
CA ILE A 546 20.09 23.40 11.16
C ILE A 546 20.27 23.93 9.73
N GLU A 547 21.34 23.53 9.04
CA GLU A 547 21.57 23.95 7.65
C GLU A 547 20.48 23.39 6.71
N MET A 548 20.08 22.14 6.89
CA MET A 548 19.01 21.51 6.11
C MET A 548 17.67 22.22 6.31
N LYS A 549 17.36 22.65 7.53
CA LYS A 549 16.16 23.45 7.84
C LYS A 549 16.19 24.81 7.14
N MET A 550 17.35 25.48 7.07
CA MET A 550 17.52 26.71 6.29
C MET A 550 17.27 26.51 4.79
N ASN A 551 17.48 25.28 4.30
CA ASN A 551 17.26 24.89 2.91
C ASN A 551 15.88 24.23 2.68
N GLY A 552 14.90 24.47 3.54
CA GLY A 552 13.54 23.94 3.37
C GLY A 552 13.45 22.41 3.51
N TYR A 553 14.30 21.81 4.33
CA TYR A 553 14.38 20.36 4.59
C TYR A 553 14.88 19.52 3.40
N GLU A 554 15.45 20.16 2.37
CA GLU A 554 16.07 19.46 1.25
C GLU A 554 17.47 18.96 1.61
N LEU A 555 17.74 17.68 1.33
CA LEU A 555 19.03 17.06 1.59
C LEU A 555 20.16 17.71 0.76
N PRO A 556 21.30 18.07 1.38
CA PRO A 556 22.47 18.51 0.65
C PRO A 556 23.02 17.42 -0.29
N ARG A 557 23.66 17.85 -1.39
CA ARG A 557 24.31 16.91 -2.33
C ARG A 557 25.49 16.18 -1.71
N LYS A 558 26.20 16.82 -0.78
CA LYS A 558 27.35 16.23 -0.09
C LYS A 558 26.87 15.63 1.23
N ILE A 559 27.13 14.33 1.40
CA ILE A 559 26.79 13.58 2.61
C ILE A 559 28.04 12.85 3.11
N ARG A 560 28.20 12.74 4.42
CA ARG A 560 29.31 12.01 5.05
C ARG A 560 28.82 11.24 6.27
N ILE A 561 29.17 9.97 6.32
CA ILE A 561 28.98 9.12 7.50
C ILE A 561 30.34 9.01 8.21
N MET A 562 30.38 9.45 9.46
CA MET A 562 31.58 9.47 10.31
C MET A 562 31.99 8.04 10.67
N ASN A 563 33.27 7.71 10.48
CA ASN A 563 33.85 6.40 10.82
C ASN A 563 35.28 6.58 11.35
N ASP A 564 36.29 6.38 10.50
CA ASP A 564 37.69 6.50 10.88
C ASP A 564 38.09 7.92 11.29
N ASP A 565 37.34 8.93 10.83
CA ASP A 565 37.56 10.33 11.18
C ASP A 565 37.13 10.67 12.61
N ILE A 566 36.42 9.78 13.32
CA ILE A 566 36.03 9.98 14.73
C ILE A 566 37.27 9.92 15.64
N ILE A 567 37.43 10.88 16.55
CA ILE A 567 38.59 10.97 17.46
C ILE A 567 38.24 10.65 18.91
N SER A 568 37.00 10.93 19.32
CA SER A 568 36.53 10.73 20.70
C SER A 568 35.01 10.63 20.73
N GLY A 569 34.47 10.32 21.90
CA GLY A 569 33.04 10.24 22.15
C GLY A 569 32.52 8.81 22.18
N SER A 570 31.25 8.71 22.52
CA SER A 570 30.49 7.48 22.66
C SER A 570 29.07 7.65 22.13
N ASP A 571 28.47 6.53 21.79
CA ASP A 571 27.03 6.42 21.61
C ASP A 571 26.42 5.88 22.91
N GLU A 572 25.62 6.71 23.59
CA GLU A 572 24.91 6.35 24.82
C GLU A 572 23.42 6.18 24.52
N LEU A 573 23.04 4.95 24.22
CA LEU A 573 21.70 4.55 23.81
C LEU A 573 21.09 3.63 24.87
N GLY A 574 19.87 3.94 25.30
CA GLY A 574 19.12 3.10 26.21
C GLY A 574 17.64 3.46 26.30
N VAL A 575 16.99 2.91 27.31
CA VAL A 575 15.60 3.20 27.64
C VAL A 575 15.49 3.80 29.03
N LEU A 576 14.73 4.89 29.14
CA LEU A 576 14.40 5.58 30.37
C LEU A 576 12.94 5.31 30.72
N LEU A 577 12.69 4.45 31.70
CA LEU A 577 11.36 4.15 32.22
C LEU A 577 11.07 5.08 33.38
N MET A 578 9.87 5.67 33.40
CA MET A 578 9.50 6.73 34.35
C MET A 578 8.07 6.58 34.84
N GLY A 579 7.75 7.28 35.94
CA GLY A 579 6.39 7.35 36.48
C GLY A 579 6.07 6.38 37.61
N HIS A 580 6.97 5.43 37.85
CA HIS A 580 6.91 4.44 38.94
C HIS A 580 7.46 5.00 40.26
N ASP A 581 7.33 4.22 41.34
CA ASP A 581 7.65 4.59 42.73
C ASP A 581 9.13 4.91 43.00
N LEU A 582 10.01 4.58 42.05
CA LEU A 582 11.44 4.86 42.09
C LEU A 582 11.82 6.09 41.25
N THR A 583 10.84 6.81 40.71
CA THR A 583 10.97 7.99 39.84
C THR A 583 11.32 7.65 38.39
N GLY A 584 12.58 7.28 38.13
CA GLY A 584 13.02 6.84 36.81
C GLY A 584 14.13 5.79 36.89
N TRP A 585 14.28 5.00 35.83
CA TRP A 585 15.32 3.99 35.70
C TRP A 585 15.81 3.94 34.25
N TRP A 586 17.12 4.05 34.06
CA TRP A 586 17.75 3.97 32.74
C TRP A 586 18.50 2.65 32.58
N VAL A 587 18.31 1.97 31.44
CA VAL A 587 19.07 0.78 31.06
C VAL A 587 19.54 0.89 29.63
N GLY A 588 20.81 0.63 29.36
CA GLY A 588 21.36 0.74 28.01
C GLY A 588 22.86 0.57 27.93
N SER A 589 23.41 0.94 26.78
CA SER A 589 24.82 0.84 26.41
C SER A 589 25.46 2.22 26.37
N ARG A 590 26.65 2.35 26.97
CA ARG A 590 27.60 3.42 26.69
C ARG A 590 28.80 2.81 25.96
N LEU A 591 28.80 2.94 24.64
CA LEU A 591 29.86 2.39 23.80
C LEU A 591 30.76 3.51 23.26
N SER A 592 32.02 3.54 23.72
CA SER A 592 33.00 4.51 23.24
C SER A 592 33.61 4.08 21.91
N ILE A 593 34.01 5.06 21.09
CA ILE A 593 34.72 4.78 19.83
C ILE A 593 36.03 3.99 20.05
N GLN A 594 36.70 4.18 21.19
CA GLN A 594 37.92 3.44 21.51
C GLN A 594 37.63 1.95 21.72
N GLU A 595 36.57 1.64 22.48
CA GLU A 595 36.14 0.27 22.70
C GLU A 595 35.62 -0.37 21.42
N THR A 596 34.84 0.38 20.63
CA THR A 596 34.39 -0.07 19.31
C THR A 596 35.56 -0.48 18.42
N ARG A 597 36.60 0.35 18.32
CA ARG A 597 37.77 0.05 17.47
C ARG A 597 38.57 -1.16 17.95
N ARG A 598 38.55 -1.43 19.26
CA ARG A 598 39.14 -2.64 19.83
C ARG A 598 38.39 -3.90 19.41
N LEU A 599 37.07 -3.82 19.31
CA LEU A 599 36.18 -4.94 19.02
C LEU A 599 35.94 -5.15 17.51
N ALA A 600 35.76 -4.06 16.77
CA ALA A 600 35.45 -4.01 15.35
C ALA A 600 36.20 -2.84 14.68
N PRO A 601 37.44 -3.07 14.20
CA PRO A 601 38.23 -2.05 13.52
C PRO A 601 37.49 -1.45 12.31
N GLY A 602 37.61 -0.12 12.13
CA GLY A 602 36.99 0.60 11.01
C GLY A 602 35.50 0.90 11.14
N GLN A 603 34.87 0.53 12.28
CA GLN A 603 33.47 0.83 12.57
C GLN A 603 33.34 1.89 13.67
N ASN A 604 32.20 2.58 13.70
CA ASN A 604 31.83 3.52 14.75
C ASN A 604 30.89 2.89 15.80
N ALA A 605 30.68 3.57 16.93
CA ALA A 605 29.95 3.01 18.06
C ALA A 605 28.49 2.67 17.71
N THR A 606 27.81 3.60 17.04
CA THR A 606 26.43 3.45 16.54
C THR A 606 26.29 2.19 15.68
N THR A 607 27.21 1.99 14.73
CA THR A 607 27.18 0.84 13.80
C THR A 607 27.41 -0.47 14.54
N LEU A 608 28.33 -0.50 15.52
CA LEU A 608 28.59 -1.71 16.29
C LEU A 608 27.40 -2.12 17.17
N GLN A 609 26.68 -1.15 17.77
CA GLN A 609 25.45 -1.45 18.51
C GLN A 609 24.38 -2.10 17.62
N VAL A 610 24.19 -1.58 16.39
CA VAL A 610 23.27 -2.17 15.41
C VAL A 610 23.70 -3.59 15.03
N ALA A 611 24.99 -3.78 14.72
CA ALA A 611 25.53 -5.08 14.33
C ALA A 611 25.42 -6.13 15.46
N ALA A 612 25.70 -5.73 16.71
CA ALA A 612 25.57 -6.58 17.89
C ALA A 612 24.13 -7.07 18.09
N SER A 613 23.16 -6.19 17.88
CA SER A 613 21.74 -6.53 17.93
C SER A 613 21.34 -7.57 16.88
N LEU A 614 21.75 -7.33 15.62
CA LEU A 614 21.48 -8.23 14.51
C LEU A 614 22.07 -9.63 14.76
N LEU A 615 23.29 -9.68 15.31
CA LEU A 615 23.94 -10.94 15.68
C LEU A 615 23.12 -11.72 16.72
N GLY A 616 22.59 -11.04 17.74
CA GLY A 616 21.73 -11.64 18.75
C GLY A 616 20.42 -12.20 18.17
N ALA A 617 19.77 -11.45 17.28
CA ALA A 617 18.57 -11.94 16.58
C ALA A 617 18.88 -13.12 15.67
N MET A 618 19.93 -13.05 14.87
CA MET A 618 20.35 -14.13 13.97
C MET A 618 20.64 -15.41 14.74
N PHE A 619 21.32 -15.31 15.88
CA PHE A 619 21.57 -16.46 16.75
C PHE A 619 20.27 -17.12 17.21
N TRP A 620 19.31 -16.33 17.68
CA TRP A 620 17.99 -16.85 18.06
C TRP A 620 17.24 -17.46 16.87
N MET A 621 17.27 -16.83 15.69
CA MET A 621 16.60 -17.31 14.48
C MET A 621 17.14 -18.65 14.00
N ILE A 622 18.46 -18.86 14.05
CA ILE A 622 19.10 -20.13 13.67
C ILE A 622 18.61 -21.27 14.57
N LYS A 623 18.47 -21.01 15.88
CA LYS A 623 17.94 -21.99 16.84
C LYS A 623 16.43 -22.18 16.73
N ASN A 624 15.72 -21.17 16.23
CA ASN A 624 14.26 -21.13 16.14
C ASN A 624 13.81 -20.81 14.71
N PRO A 625 14.01 -21.69 13.71
CA PRO A 625 13.82 -21.37 12.30
C PRO A 625 12.35 -21.34 11.81
N THR A 626 11.39 -21.76 12.64
CA THR A 626 9.97 -21.92 12.26
C THR A 626 9.00 -21.22 13.22
N GLN A 627 9.28 -19.96 13.57
CA GLN A 627 8.50 -19.14 14.51
C GLN A 627 7.63 -18.09 13.81
N GLY A 628 7.64 -18.04 12.47
CA GLY A 628 6.94 -17.01 11.70
C GLY A 628 7.54 -15.61 11.89
N VAL A 629 6.73 -14.59 11.64
CA VAL A 629 7.17 -13.18 11.77
C VAL A 629 7.19 -12.78 13.24
N LYS A 630 8.30 -12.21 13.71
CA LYS A 630 8.51 -11.74 15.07
C LYS A 630 9.07 -10.31 15.08
N VAL A 631 8.74 -9.57 16.12
CA VAL A 631 9.35 -8.28 16.49
C VAL A 631 10.24 -8.47 17.73
N PRO A 632 11.19 -7.57 18.04
CA PRO A 632 12.13 -7.72 19.15
C PRO A 632 11.43 -7.93 20.51
N ASP A 633 10.27 -7.29 20.72
CA ASP A 633 9.46 -7.40 21.94
C ASP A 633 8.98 -8.84 22.22
N GLN A 634 8.97 -9.70 21.21
CA GLN A 634 8.56 -11.11 21.34
C GLN A 634 9.74 -12.08 21.51
N LEU A 635 10.98 -11.60 21.39
CA LEU A 635 12.17 -12.43 21.52
C LEU A 635 12.61 -12.55 23.00
N PRO A 636 13.28 -13.65 23.37
CA PRO A 636 13.82 -13.84 24.72
C PRO A 636 15.05 -12.94 24.93
N HIS A 637 14.87 -11.86 25.68
CA HIS A 637 15.89 -10.82 25.84
C HIS A 637 17.20 -11.35 26.43
N LYS A 638 17.16 -12.30 27.39
CA LYS A 638 18.36 -12.90 27.99
C LYS A 638 19.22 -13.63 26.95
N GLU A 639 18.60 -14.33 26.01
CA GLU A 639 19.32 -15.04 24.95
C GLU A 639 19.92 -14.06 23.94
N VAL A 640 19.14 -13.08 23.48
CA VAL A 640 19.62 -12.06 22.53
C VAL A 640 20.77 -11.24 23.14
N LEU A 641 20.59 -10.73 24.36
CA LEU A 641 21.61 -9.93 25.04
C LEU A 641 22.85 -10.74 25.42
N SER A 642 22.74 -12.06 25.65
CA SER A 642 23.92 -12.90 25.90
C SER A 642 24.93 -12.89 24.74
N VAL A 643 24.43 -12.69 23.51
CA VAL A 643 25.23 -12.60 22.30
C VAL A 643 25.63 -11.15 21.99
N ALA A 644 24.74 -10.20 22.24
CA ALA A 644 24.97 -8.79 21.91
C ALA A 644 25.90 -8.09 22.93
N ASN A 645 25.71 -8.31 24.24
CA ASN A 645 26.41 -7.61 25.32
C ASN A 645 27.94 -7.54 25.19
N PRO A 646 28.66 -8.58 24.72
CA PRO A 646 30.11 -8.50 24.50
C PRO A 646 30.57 -7.38 23.56
N TYR A 647 29.66 -6.83 22.74
CA TYR A 647 29.94 -5.79 21.76
C TYR A 647 29.39 -4.41 22.13
N LEU A 648 28.71 -4.29 23.27
CA LEU A 648 27.95 -3.10 23.67
C LEU A 648 28.68 -2.23 24.71
N GLY A 649 29.95 -2.52 24.99
CA GLY A 649 30.73 -1.73 25.95
C GLY A 649 30.16 -1.81 27.36
N GLU A 650 30.09 -0.66 28.03
CA GLU A 650 29.51 -0.56 29.38
C GLU A 650 27.98 -0.65 29.30
N ILE A 651 27.39 -1.68 29.93
CA ILE A 651 25.94 -1.76 30.13
C ILE A 651 25.59 -1.15 31.49
N ILE A 652 24.87 -0.04 31.47
CA ILE A 652 24.45 0.68 32.68
C ILE A 652 22.99 0.33 32.97
N SER A 653 22.68 0.07 34.25
CA SER A 653 21.32 -0.07 34.76
C SER A 653 21.24 0.70 36.07
N GLU A 654 20.65 1.89 36.05
CA GLU A 654 20.68 2.79 37.19
C GLU A 654 19.36 3.56 37.42
N ARG A 655 19.09 3.80 38.69
CA ARG A 655 17.97 4.63 39.14
C ARG A 655 18.34 6.11 39.02
N THR A 656 17.41 6.92 38.54
CA THR A 656 17.50 8.37 38.56
C THR A 656 16.34 9.00 39.34
N ASP A 657 16.61 10.13 39.98
CA ASP A 657 15.60 10.99 40.59
C ASP A 657 15.19 12.16 39.67
N TRP A 658 15.64 12.12 38.41
CA TRP A 658 15.29 13.09 37.39
C TRP A 658 13.78 13.11 37.10
N THR A 659 13.27 14.30 36.85
CA THR A 659 11.92 14.54 36.32
C THR A 659 12.03 15.69 35.32
N PRO A 660 11.12 15.81 34.33
CA PRO A 660 11.14 16.93 33.39
C PRO A 660 10.96 18.31 34.06
N LEU A 661 10.57 18.35 35.34
CA LEU A 661 10.43 19.55 36.15
C LEU A 661 11.65 19.88 37.04
N LYS A 662 12.58 18.93 37.26
CA LYS A 662 13.64 19.06 38.28
C LYS A 662 14.53 20.28 38.04
N ASN A 663 15.13 20.39 36.85
CA ASN A 663 15.97 21.53 36.44
C ASN A 663 15.27 22.43 35.41
N ARG A 664 13.93 22.54 35.47
CA ARG A 664 13.15 23.37 34.55
C ARG A 664 13.34 24.86 34.86
N VAL A 665 13.88 25.59 33.89
CA VAL A 665 14.04 27.05 33.93
C VAL A 665 13.01 27.67 33.00
N GLU A 666 12.18 28.58 33.51
CA GLU A 666 11.17 29.31 32.74
C GLU A 666 11.38 30.82 32.91
N PRO A 667 12.32 31.42 32.15
CA PRO A 667 12.65 32.84 32.29
C PRO A 667 11.45 33.78 32.13
N PHE A 668 10.44 33.33 31.37
CA PHE A 668 9.25 34.10 31.03
C PHE A 668 7.96 33.53 31.66
N ALA A 669 8.04 32.77 32.76
CA ALA A 669 6.85 32.17 33.41
C ALA A 669 5.72 33.17 33.72
N LYS A 670 6.05 34.46 33.93
CA LYS A 670 5.07 35.54 34.14
C LYS A 670 4.23 35.86 32.89
N PHE A 671 4.75 35.62 31.70
CA PHE A 671 4.13 35.95 30.41
C PHE A 671 3.77 34.70 29.58
N GLY A 672 4.32 33.54 29.92
CA GLY A 672 4.10 32.26 29.25
C GLY A 672 3.11 31.35 29.98
N LYS A 673 3.11 30.07 29.59
CA LYS A 673 2.37 29.04 30.33
C LYS A 673 2.96 28.88 31.74
N PRO A 674 2.13 28.73 32.79
CA PRO A 674 2.63 28.47 34.13
C PRO A 674 3.37 27.13 34.18
N ARG A 675 4.35 27.02 35.09
CA ARG A 675 5.03 25.75 35.39
C ARG A 675 3.99 24.65 35.64
N PRO A 676 4.09 23.48 34.98
CA PRO A 676 3.16 22.38 35.22
C PRO A 676 3.15 21.95 36.68
N ALA A 677 1.99 21.52 37.16
CA ALA A 677 1.85 20.99 38.51
C ALA A 677 2.62 19.66 38.66
N ASP A 678 3.09 19.35 39.88
CA ASP A 678 3.87 18.14 40.14
C ASP A 678 3.09 16.83 39.89
N GLU A 679 1.76 16.89 39.93
CA GLU A 679 0.88 15.77 39.57
C GLU A 679 0.88 15.46 38.06
N ASP A 680 1.22 16.45 37.24
CA ASP A 680 1.23 16.39 35.77
C ASP A 680 2.64 16.15 35.22
N LYS A 681 3.62 15.91 36.09
CA LYS A 681 5.03 15.81 35.70
C LYS A 681 5.36 14.70 34.69
N TRP A 682 4.48 13.71 34.54
CA TRP A 682 4.64 12.59 33.61
C TRP A 682 3.68 12.65 32.41
N LEU A 683 2.97 13.77 32.22
CA LEU A 683 2.21 14.00 31.00
C LEU A 683 3.16 14.43 29.88
N PHE A 684 2.89 14.00 28.65
CA PHE A 684 3.72 14.29 27.48
C PHE A 684 4.04 15.79 27.32
N GLU A 685 3.05 16.65 27.56
CA GLU A 685 3.23 18.11 27.47
C GLU A 685 4.27 18.69 28.43
N THR A 686 4.55 18.01 29.54
CA THR A 686 5.58 18.45 30.49
C THR A 686 6.99 18.24 29.94
N PHE A 687 7.16 17.27 29.03
CA PHE A 687 8.42 17.00 28.35
C PHE A 687 8.65 17.93 27.15
N LEU A 688 7.60 18.35 26.45
CA LEU A 688 7.70 19.20 25.27
C LEU A 688 8.45 20.51 25.52
N LEU A 689 9.34 20.85 24.61
CA LEU A 689 9.97 22.16 24.50
C LEU A 689 9.15 23.00 23.51
N VAL A 690 8.44 24.00 24.04
CA VAL A 690 7.51 24.87 23.30
C VAL A 690 8.10 26.26 23.13
#